data_AF-A0A6J5WLG7-F1
#
_entry.id   AF-A0A6J5WLG7-F1
#
_cell.length_a   1.000
_cell.length_b   1.000
_cell.length_c   1.000
_cell.angle_alpha   90.00
_cell.angle_beta   90.00
_cell.angle_gamma   90.00
#
_symmetry.space_group_name_H-M   'P 1'
#
loop_
_entity.id
_entity.type
_entity.pdbx_description
1 polymer ?
#
loop_
_entity_poly.entity_id
_entity_poly.type
_entity_poly.pdbx_seq_one_letter_code
_entity_poly.pdbx_strand_id
1 'polypeptide(L)'
;MDAQVVKSSSPPSHVGIHVMRAAIRLLAVFLVFLGSLFVWFMMPTNTYSQIWRLQIRQKTNSSTYLGSEGSNIVMFTFPILFLALLGCVFLHLGKKLNDYKVESSSNGTKNRFAVWKKPMLVKGPLGIVSGIELAFFIMFIALLIWSFSTYLHNSFANITPKSAAKNHEKIWESKLDSAALRLGLVGNICLAFLFFPVARGSSILALFGLTSEGSIKYHIWLGHLVMLLFTAHGVCYVIYWAATGQISEMVQWDKTGISNIAGELSLLFGLIMWATAIPRIRRKIFELFFYTHYLYILFMIFFILHVGMSYSCMMLPGFYLFLVDRFLRFLQSGTRARLICSRVLPCEALELNFAKSPGLKYNPTSVMFINVPSISKMQWHPFTVTSNSSLEPEKISIVIKAEGSWTKKLYQMVSTPSPTDRIEVAVEGPYGPDSTHFLRHDTLVMVSGGSGITPFISIIREFLLMSTALKCRVPKVVLICAFKSSLDLTMLDLILPMSSTSIDMSNLELQIEAYVTRETEPKTDGSKPLRAIWFKPLATDAPISPILGKNHWLCLALIIASSFIMFLILIGIITRYYIYPIDHNSNAIFANWLRSVLNMLAICAAIASTASAVVFWNKKKNAMQNKQIQNMEGPAPMGTPESLFYNADRELESLPQQSLAQATNVHYGGRPDLKKMIFEFKGSSVGVLVSGPKKLRHEVATICSSGLVENVHFESISFSW
;
A
#
# COMPACT_ATOMS: atom_id res chain seq x y z
N MET A 1 -12.75 -21.64 -53.16
CA MET A 1 -11.80 -22.62 -52.59
C MET A 1 -10.60 -21.83 -52.07
N ASP A 2 -10.32 -21.60 -50.80
CA ASP A 2 -11.00 -21.80 -49.53
C ASP A 2 -10.42 -20.72 -48.61
N ALA A 3 -11.27 -19.86 -48.04
CA ALA A 3 -10.84 -18.94 -46.99
C ALA A 3 -10.91 -19.69 -45.65
N GLN A 4 -9.75 -20.06 -45.12
CA GLN A 4 -9.62 -20.57 -43.76
C GLN A 4 -10.12 -19.51 -42.78
N VAL A 5 -11.32 -19.74 -42.25
CA VAL A 5 -11.84 -19.06 -41.08
C VAL A 5 -10.96 -19.43 -39.89
N VAL A 6 -10.07 -18.51 -39.53
CA VAL A 6 -9.40 -18.51 -38.22
C VAL A 6 -10.51 -18.42 -37.17
N LYS A 7 -10.84 -19.55 -36.54
CA LYS A 7 -11.67 -19.60 -35.33
C LYS A 7 -10.97 -18.77 -34.25
N SER A 8 -11.33 -17.49 -34.15
CA SER A 8 -11.09 -16.72 -32.94
C SER A 8 -11.86 -17.42 -31.82
N SER A 9 -11.14 -17.84 -30.78
CA SER A 9 -11.73 -18.42 -29.58
C SER A 9 -12.83 -17.47 -29.09
N SER A 10 -14.07 -17.95 -29.00
CA SER A 10 -15.16 -17.21 -28.39
C SER A 10 -14.74 -16.75 -27.00
N PRO A 11 -14.99 -15.48 -26.61
CA PRO A 11 -14.66 -15.02 -25.27
C PRO A 11 -15.37 -15.91 -24.24
N PRO A 12 -14.70 -16.30 -23.14
CA PRO A 12 -15.31 -17.17 -22.15
C PRO A 12 -16.62 -16.55 -21.66
N SER A 13 -17.68 -17.36 -21.59
CA SER A 13 -18.97 -16.93 -21.08
C SER A 13 -18.80 -16.34 -19.67
N HIS A 14 -19.68 -15.40 -19.30
CA HIS A 14 -19.64 -14.75 -17.98
C HIS A 14 -19.62 -15.78 -16.83
N VAL A 15 -20.33 -16.90 -17.01
CA VAL A 15 -20.31 -18.07 -16.12
C VAL A 15 -18.92 -18.70 -16.04
N GLY A 16 -18.24 -18.89 -17.16
CA GLY A 16 -16.86 -19.41 -17.21
C GLY A 16 -15.85 -18.52 -16.47
N ILE A 17 -15.98 -17.19 -16.56
CA ILE A 17 -15.12 -16.25 -15.80
C ILE A 17 -15.36 -16.38 -14.30
N HIS A 18 -16.62 -16.53 -13.86
CA HIS A 18 -16.94 -16.75 -12.45
C HIS A 18 -16.38 -18.07 -11.90
N VAL A 19 -16.55 -19.16 -12.66
CA VAL A 19 -16.01 -20.48 -12.28
C VAL A 19 -14.49 -20.43 -12.17
N MET A 20 -13.82 -19.82 -13.16
CA MET A 20 -12.36 -19.66 -13.14
C MET A 20 -11.90 -18.81 -11.96
N ARG A 21 -12.60 -17.72 -11.64
CA ARG A 21 -12.28 -16.86 -10.49
C ARG A 21 -12.48 -17.58 -9.16
N ALA A 22 -13.52 -18.41 -9.04
CA ALA A 22 -13.74 -19.25 -7.86
C ALA A 22 -12.65 -20.33 -7.72
N ALA A 23 -12.28 -20.99 -8.80
CA ALA A 23 -11.20 -21.98 -8.83
C ALA A 23 -9.84 -21.36 -8.44
N ILE A 24 -9.50 -20.19 -9.00
CA ILE A 24 -8.27 -19.47 -8.65
C ILE A 24 -8.29 -19.09 -7.17
N ARG A 25 -9.42 -18.59 -6.64
CA ARG A 25 -9.53 -18.27 -5.21
C ARG A 25 -9.31 -19.50 -4.34
N LEU A 26 -9.88 -20.64 -4.73
CA LEU A 26 -9.73 -21.88 -3.99
C LEU A 26 -8.27 -22.36 -3.99
N LEU A 27 -7.63 -22.41 -5.15
CA LEU A 27 -6.22 -22.77 -5.30
C LEU A 27 -5.30 -21.81 -4.53
N ALA A 28 -5.46 -20.50 -4.74
CA ALA A 28 -4.62 -19.48 -4.13
C ALA A 28 -4.73 -19.47 -2.60
N VAL A 29 -5.96 -19.46 -2.07
CA VAL A 29 -6.19 -19.32 -0.63
C VAL A 29 -6.03 -20.65 0.10
N PHE A 30 -6.68 -21.72 -0.36
CA PHE A 30 -6.72 -22.97 0.40
C PHE A 30 -5.51 -23.87 0.19
N LEU A 31 -4.96 -23.93 -1.02
CA LEU A 31 -3.83 -24.83 -1.28
C LEU A 31 -2.50 -24.11 -1.05
N VAL A 32 -2.29 -22.97 -1.69
CA VAL A 32 -0.98 -22.30 -1.68
C VAL A 32 -0.75 -21.52 -0.39
N PHE A 33 -1.68 -20.65 0.01
CA PHE A 33 -1.50 -19.81 1.20
C PHE A 33 -1.53 -20.62 2.50
N LEU A 34 -2.54 -21.46 2.72
CA LEU A 34 -2.58 -22.34 3.91
C LEU A 34 -1.42 -23.33 3.93
N GLY A 35 -1.04 -23.90 2.77
CA GLY A 35 0.15 -24.74 2.67
C GLY A 35 1.43 -24.02 3.09
N SER A 36 1.59 -22.76 2.67
CA SER A 36 2.73 -21.92 3.08
C SER A 36 2.72 -21.63 4.60
N LEU A 37 1.54 -21.37 5.19
CA LEU A 37 1.41 -21.21 6.64
C LEU A 37 1.70 -22.50 7.41
N PHE A 38 1.32 -23.65 6.87
CA PHE A 38 1.61 -24.94 7.48
C PHE A 38 3.12 -25.24 7.51
N VAL A 39 3.86 -24.84 6.48
CA VAL A 39 5.33 -24.93 6.49
C VAL A 39 5.92 -24.14 7.67
N TRP A 40 5.44 -22.92 7.94
CA TRP A 40 5.89 -22.13 9.10
C TRP A 40 5.60 -22.81 10.43
N PHE A 41 4.42 -23.43 10.57
CA PHE A 41 4.04 -24.16 11.78
C PHE A 41 4.90 -25.41 12.02
N MET A 42 5.24 -26.13 10.95
CA MET A 42 6.02 -27.38 11.02
C MET A 42 7.53 -27.13 11.14
N MET A 43 8.04 -26.00 10.62
CA MET A 43 9.46 -25.64 10.61
C MET A 43 10.21 -25.87 11.93
N PRO A 44 9.67 -25.53 13.13
CA PRO A 44 10.38 -25.73 14.39
C PRO A 44 10.48 -27.18 14.87
N THR A 45 9.74 -28.11 14.25
CA THR A 45 9.63 -29.50 14.70
C THR A 45 10.82 -30.37 14.25
N ASN A 46 11.08 -31.44 14.99
CA ASN A 46 12.07 -32.46 14.59
C ASN A 46 11.66 -33.17 13.28
N THR A 47 10.36 -33.38 13.08
CA THR A 47 9.82 -33.93 11.82
C THR A 47 10.27 -33.12 10.61
N TYR A 48 10.16 -31.79 10.69
CA TYR A 48 10.64 -30.93 9.61
C TYR A 48 12.16 -30.99 9.46
N SER A 49 12.90 -30.81 10.54
CA SER A 49 14.35 -30.64 10.50
C SER A 49 15.12 -31.92 10.11
N GLN A 50 14.63 -33.08 10.56
CA GLN A 50 15.26 -34.40 10.37
C GLN A 50 14.68 -35.18 9.20
N ILE A 51 13.39 -35.06 8.89
CA ILE A 51 12.76 -35.86 7.82
C ILE A 51 12.55 -34.99 6.58
N TRP A 52 11.70 -33.97 6.68
CA TRP A 52 11.26 -33.23 5.49
C TRP A 52 12.40 -32.47 4.83
N ARG A 53 13.18 -31.72 5.62
CA ARG A 53 14.30 -30.92 5.11
C ARG A 53 15.36 -31.80 4.45
N LEU A 54 15.65 -32.98 4.99
CA LEU A 54 16.62 -33.91 4.39
C LEU A 54 16.09 -34.47 3.07
N GLN A 55 14.83 -34.94 3.03
CA GLN A 55 14.23 -35.47 1.80
C GLN A 55 14.13 -34.40 0.70
N ILE A 56 13.72 -33.19 1.05
CA ILE A 56 13.65 -32.06 0.11
C ILE A 56 15.05 -31.77 -0.42
N ARG A 57 16.05 -31.63 0.46
CA ARG A 57 17.44 -31.39 0.06
C ARG A 57 17.99 -32.49 -0.83
N GLN A 58 17.74 -33.77 -0.54
CA GLN A 58 18.18 -34.86 -1.40
C GLN A 58 17.59 -34.76 -2.82
N LYS A 59 16.31 -34.39 -2.93
CA LYS A 59 15.64 -34.22 -4.22
C LYS A 59 16.10 -32.97 -4.98
N THR A 60 16.42 -31.87 -4.28
CA THR A 60 16.80 -30.60 -4.91
C THR A 60 18.31 -30.44 -5.13
N ASN A 61 19.15 -31.00 -4.27
CA ASN A 61 20.62 -30.92 -4.37
C ASN A 61 21.20 -31.79 -5.48
N SER A 62 20.39 -32.62 -6.14
CA SER A 62 20.75 -33.33 -7.37
C SER A 62 21.03 -32.36 -8.54
N SER A 63 20.54 -31.11 -8.46
CA SER A 63 20.77 -30.08 -9.47
C SER A 63 22.05 -29.30 -9.19
N THR A 64 23.02 -29.38 -10.10
CA THR A 64 24.26 -28.60 -10.08
C THR A 64 24.06 -27.09 -10.28
N TYR A 65 22.83 -26.64 -10.54
CA TYR A 65 22.53 -25.25 -10.94
C TYR A 65 22.08 -24.36 -9.79
N LEU A 66 21.21 -24.84 -8.90
CA LEU A 66 20.66 -24.02 -7.81
C LEU A 66 21.29 -24.31 -6.44
N GLY A 67 22.10 -25.38 -6.35
CA GLY A 67 22.81 -25.76 -5.13
C GLY A 67 21.88 -26.00 -3.93
N SER A 68 22.41 -25.82 -2.72
CA SER A 68 21.68 -25.93 -1.46
C SER A 68 20.52 -24.93 -1.34
N GLU A 69 20.64 -23.78 -2.01
CA GLU A 69 19.68 -22.68 -1.92
C GLU A 69 18.38 -22.94 -2.68
N GLY A 70 18.43 -23.80 -3.70
CA GLY A 70 17.25 -24.21 -4.45
C GLY A 70 16.14 -24.76 -3.56
N SER A 71 16.50 -25.50 -2.50
CA SER A 71 15.53 -26.04 -1.54
C SER A 71 14.72 -24.94 -0.85
N ASN A 72 15.37 -23.88 -0.37
CA ASN A 72 14.72 -22.77 0.31
C ASN A 72 13.93 -21.89 -0.67
N ILE A 73 14.41 -21.71 -1.90
CA ILE A 73 13.68 -20.97 -2.94
C ILE A 73 12.35 -21.68 -3.25
N VAL A 74 12.36 -23.01 -3.41
CA VAL A 74 11.14 -23.78 -3.70
C VAL A 74 10.17 -23.78 -2.52
N MET A 75 10.68 -23.81 -1.28
CA MET A 75 9.84 -23.87 -0.09
C MET A 75 9.25 -22.52 0.32
N PHE A 76 10.01 -21.43 0.25
CA PHE A 76 9.60 -20.12 0.77
C PHE A 76 9.28 -19.11 -0.31
N THR A 77 10.06 -19.09 -1.40
CA THR A 77 9.94 -18.05 -2.44
C THR A 77 8.93 -18.36 -3.50
N PHE A 78 9.03 -19.55 -4.10
CA PHE A 78 8.17 -19.93 -5.20
C PHE A 78 6.67 -19.89 -4.85
N PRO A 79 6.19 -20.43 -3.71
CA PRO A 79 4.75 -20.47 -3.43
C PRO A 79 4.13 -19.08 -3.30
N ILE A 80 4.84 -18.14 -2.69
CA ILE A 80 4.35 -16.78 -2.48
C ILE A 80 4.40 -15.96 -3.77
N LEU A 81 5.46 -16.08 -4.59
CA LEU A 81 5.47 -15.43 -5.90
C LEU A 81 4.41 -16.02 -6.82
N PHE A 82 4.18 -17.34 -6.77
CA PHE A 82 3.08 -17.98 -7.47
C PHE A 82 1.72 -17.47 -7.00
N LEU A 83 1.53 -17.28 -5.69
CA LEU A 83 0.34 -16.64 -5.14
C LEU A 83 0.14 -15.22 -5.68
N ALA A 84 1.22 -14.43 -5.79
CA ALA A 84 1.15 -13.10 -6.38
C ALA A 84 0.74 -13.14 -7.87
N LEU A 85 1.24 -14.12 -8.64
CA LEU A 85 0.84 -14.35 -10.04
C LEU A 85 -0.64 -14.71 -10.16
N LEU A 86 -1.12 -15.67 -9.36
CA LEU A 86 -2.53 -16.03 -9.31
C LEU A 86 -3.40 -14.84 -8.89
N GLY A 87 -2.92 -14.02 -7.94
CA GLY A 87 -3.56 -12.77 -7.54
C GLY A 87 -3.73 -11.80 -8.71
N CYS A 88 -2.69 -11.59 -9.51
CA CYS A 88 -2.78 -10.75 -10.71
C CYS A 88 -3.83 -11.27 -11.71
N VAL A 89 -3.86 -12.57 -11.98
CA VAL A 89 -4.86 -13.17 -12.88
C VAL A 89 -6.27 -13.02 -12.32
N PHE A 90 -6.47 -13.30 -11.03
CA PHE A 90 -7.74 -13.15 -10.33
C PHE A 90 -8.28 -11.72 -10.43
N LEU A 91 -7.44 -10.73 -10.19
CA LEU A 91 -7.81 -9.32 -10.23
C LEU A 91 -8.10 -8.85 -11.65
N HIS A 92 -7.33 -9.32 -12.65
CA HIS A 92 -7.61 -9.04 -14.06
C HIS A 92 -9.00 -9.54 -14.49
N LEU A 93 -9.36 -10.77 -14.11
CA LEU A 93 -10.69 -11.34 -14.40
C LEU A 93 -11.79 -10.57 -13.68
N GLY A 94 -11.54 -10.13 -12.45
CA GLY A 94 -12.49 -9.30 -11.69
C GLY A 94 -12.78 -7.96 -12.36
N LYS A 95 -11.73 -7.27 -12.84
CA LYS A 95 -11.87 -6.01 -13.58
C LYS A 95 -12.72 -6.17 -14.84
N LYS A 96 -12.48 -7.24 -15.62
CA LYS A 96 -13.25 -7.55 -16.81
C LYS A 96 -14.74 -7.73 -16.49
N LEU A 97 -15.05 -8.38 -15.36
CA LEU A 97 -16.43 -8.61 -14.94
C LEU A 97 -17.15 -7.32 -14.52
N ASN A 98 -16.46 -6.43 -13.79
CA ASN A 98 -17.02 -5.15 -13.35
C ASN A 98 -17.27 -4.18 -14.52
N ASP A 99 -16.42 -4.19 -15.56
CA ASP A 99 -16.65 -3.39 -16.77
C ASP A 99 -17.96 -3.79 -17.51
N TYR A 100 -18.49 -5.01 -17.30
CA TYR A 100 -19.80 -5.45 -17.83
C TYR A 100 -20.96 -5.23 -16.86
N LYS A 101 -20.68 -4.97 -15.59
CA LYS A 101 -21.67 -4.97 -14.50
C LYS A 101 -21.83 -3.58 -13.90
N VAL A 102 -22.12 -2.60 -14.76
CA VAL A 102 -22.71 -1.31 -14.33
C VAL A 102 -24.22 -1.47 -14.09
N GLU A 103 -24.83 -2.58 -14.51
CA GLU A 103 -26.23 -2.90 -14.23
C GLU A 103 -26.36 -4.06 -13.22
N SER A 104 -26.99 -3.74 -12.09
CA SER A 104 -27.48 -4.63 -11.04
C SER A 104 -26.43 -5.30 -10.13
N SER A 105 -26.42 -4.84 -8.87
CA SER A 105 -26.24 -5.77 -7.74
C SER A 105 -26.84 -5.19 -6.45
N SER A 106 -28.17 -5.23 -6.36
CA SER A 106 -28.83 -5.36 -5.05
C SER A 106 -29.08 -6.85 -4.83
N ASN A 107 -28.18 -7.53 -4.13
CA ASN A 107 -28.54 -8.80 -3.49
C ASN A 107 -27.68 -8.98 -2.25
N GLY A 108 -28.23 -8.48 -1.13
CA GLY A 108 -27.66 -8.59 0.19
C GLY A 108 -27.68 -10.03 0.67
N THR A 109 -26.55 -10.72 0.53
CA THR A 109 -26.32 -11.96 1.28
C THR A 109 -25.96 -11.58 2.72
N LYS A 110 -26.83 -11.90 3.68
CA LYS A 110 -26.61 -11.70 5.12
C LYS A 110 -25.29 -12.38 5.52
N ASN A 111 -24.28 -11.56 5.77
CA ASN A 111 -22.93 -12.04 6.03
C ASN A 111 -22.79 -12.35 7.53
N ARG A 112 -22.79 -13.64 7.91
CA ARG A 112 -22.60 -14.09 9.31
C ARG A 112 -21.31 -13.54 9.96
N PHE A 113 -20.35 -13.08 9.16
CA PHE A 113 -19.10 -12.45 9.61
C PHE A 113 -19.19 -10.93 9.85
N ALA A 114 -20.35 -10.30 9.71
CA ALA A 114 -20.51 -8.86 9.93
C ALA A 114 -20.12 -8.43 11.35
N VAL A 115 -20.40 -9.27 12.36
CA VAL A 115 -20.03 -9.03 13.77
C VAL A 115 -18.50 -8.95 13.94
N TRP A 116 -17.76 -9.80 13.25
CA TRP A 116 -16.29 -9.87 13.34
C TRP A 116 -15.58 -8.73 12.60
N LYS A 117 -16.28 -8.06 11.68
CA LYS A 117 -15.80 -6.84 11.01
C LYS A 117 -15.99 -5.58 11.87
N LYS A 118 -16.76 -5.64 12.96
CA LYS A 118 -16.91 -4.51 13.88
C LYS A 118 -15.58 -4.22 14.59
N PRO A 119 -15.28 -2.94 14.91
CA PRO A 119 -14.12 -2.61 15.73
C PRO A 119 -14.32 -3.20 17.13
N MET A 120 -13.43 -4.11 17.54
CA MET A 120 -13.46 -4.75 18.87
C MET A 120 -12.55 -4.02 19.85
N LEU A 121 -11.37 -3.60 19.39
CA LEU A 121 -10.44 -2.81 20.17
C LEU A 121 -10.41 -1.40 19.59
N VAL A 122 -10.82 -0.42 20.40
CA VAL A 122 -10.89 0.99 19.98
C VAL A 122 -9.86 1.86 20.71
N LYS A 123 -9.35 1.38 21.85
CA LYS A 123 -8.37 2.09 22.69
C LYS A 123 -7.18 1.17 22.96
N GLY A 124 -5.95 1.66 22.77
CA GLY A 124 -4.72 0.91 23.06
C GLY A 124 -3.57 1.19 22.09
N PRO A 125 -2.40 0.56 22.30
CA PRO A 125 -1.23 0.71 21.42
C PRO A 125 -1.47 0.18 20.00
N LEU A 126 -2.40 -0.77 19.85
CA LEU A 126 -2.78 -1.36 18.55
C LEU A 126 -3.72 -0.45 17.72
N GLY A 127 -4.33 0.58 18.31
CA GLY A 127 -5.27 1.45 17.60
C GLY A 127 -6.66 0.82 17.40
N ILE A 128 -7.34 1.17 16.30
CA ILE A 128 -8.66 0.64 15.97
C ILE A 128 -8.48 -0.68 15.22
N VAL A 129 -8.92 -1.78 15.82
CA VAL A 129 -8.71 -3.15 15.32
C VAL A 129 -10.03 -3.90 15.28
N SER A 130 -10.33 -4.54 14.15
CA SER A 130 -11.51 -5.42 14.01
C SER A 130 -11.29 -6.77 14.70
N GLY A 131 -12.36 -7.51 14.98
CA GLY A 131 -12.25 -8.85 15.57
C GLY A 131 -11.42 -9.82 14.72
N ILE A 132 -11.54 -9.73 13.38
CA ILE A 132 -10.75 -10.51 12.43
C ILE A 132 -9.26 -10.20 12.58
N GLU A 133 -8.90 -8.91 12.59
CA GLU A 133 -7.51 -8.48 12.70
C GLU A 133 -6.89 -8.85 14.05
N LEU A 134 -7.68 -8.77 15.13
CA LEU A 134 -7.25 -9.20 16.45
C LEU A 134 -7.00 -10.72 16.50
N ALA A 135 -7.89 -11.52 15.90
CA ALA A 135 -7.71 -12.97 15.81
C ALA A 135 -6.45 -13.34 15.01
N PHE A 136 -6.21 -12.68 13.87
CA PHE A 136 -4.97 -12.86 13.10
C PHE A 136 -3.73 -12.46 13.90
N PHE A 137 -3.79 -11.36 14.64
CA PHE A 137 -2.70 -10.92 15.50
C PHE A 137 -2.40 -11.96 16.59
N ILE A 138 -3.42 -12.46 17.30
CA ILE A 138 -3.27 -13.49 18.33
C ILE A 138 -2.69 -14.78 17.74
N MET A 139 -3.23 -15.23 16.60
CA MET A 139 -2.72 -16.42 15.91
C MET A 139 -1.26 -16.26 15.49
N PHE A 140 -0.87 -15.07 15.02
CA PHE A 140 0.52 -14.79 14.66
C PHE A 140 1.44 -14.81 15.89
N ILE A 141 1.04 -14.19 17.00
CA ILE A 141 1.81 -14.27 18.26
C ILE A 141 1.89 -15.70 18.77
N ALA A 142 0.82 -16.48 18.68
CA ALA A 142 0.82 -17.90 19.02
C ALA A 142 1.80 -18.70 18.16
N LEU A 143 1.90 -18.41 16.86
CA LEU A 143 2.90 -19.01 15.97
C LEU A 143 4.32 -18.67 16.42
N LEU A 144 4.61 -17.43 16.82
CA LEU A 144 5.94 -17.05 17.31
C LEU A 144 6.30 -17.76 18.61
N ILE A 145 5.36 -17.82 19.57
CA ILE A 145 5.55 -18.53 20.85
C ILE A 145 5.73 -20.02 20.62
N TRP A 146 4.89 -20.63 19.78
CA TRP A 146 5.01 -22.03 19.36
C TRP A 146 6.38 -22.32 18.76
N SER A 147 6.80 -21.48 17.82
CA SER A 147 8.08 -21.63 17.14
C SER A 147 9.24 -21.54 18.12
N PHE A 148 9.26 -20.50 18.96
CA PHE A 148 10.32 -20.31 19.94
C PHE A 148 10.37 -21.45 20.96
N SER A 149 9.23 -21.81 21.55
CA SER A 149 9.15 -22.85 22.58
C SER A 149 9.55 -24.22 22.04
N THR A 150 9.08 -24.57 20.84
CA THR A 150 9.40 -25.85 20.19
C THR A 150 10.88 -25.91 19.79
N TYR A 151 11.42 -24.83 19.24
CA TYR A 151 12.85 -24.74 18.95
C TYR A 151 13.71 -24.90 20.21
N LEU A 152 13.35 -24.24 21.31
CA LEU A 152 14.07 -24.37 22.58
C LEU A 152 13.97 -25.78 23.13
N HIS A 153 12.77 -26.37 23.15
CA HIS A 153 12.57 -27.74 23.64
C HIS A 153 13.45 -28.74 22.88
N ASN A 154 13.41 -28.69 21.55
CA ASN A 154 14.19 -29.59 20.71
C ASN A 154 15.70 -29.34 20.84
N SER A 155 16.13 -28.09 20.98
CA SER A 155 17.54 -27.76 21.08
C SER A 155 18.12 -28.11 22.46
N PHE A 156 17.38 -27.83 23.54
CA PHE A 156 17.82 -28.11 24.91
C PHE A 156 17.87 -29.61 25.20
N ALA A 157 17.03 -30.42 24.54
CA ALA A 157 17.11 -31.88 24.63
C ALA A 157 18.48 -32.45 24.20
N ASN A 158 19.18 -31.75 23.30
CA ASN A 158 20.50 -32.17 22.81
C ASN A 158 21.66 -31.65 23.68
N ILE A 159 21.42 -30.68 24.56
CA ILE A 159 22.45 -30.05 25.40
C ILE A 159 22.60 -30.85 26.69
N THR A 160 23.59 -31.74 26.71
CA THR A 160 23.97 -32.54 27.89
C THR A 160 25.25 -32.00 28.52
N PRO A 161 25.54 -32.31 29.81
CA PRO A 161 26.80 -31.91 30.45
C PRO A 161 28.04 -32.36 29.65
N LYS A 162 27.97 -33.56 29.02
CA LYS A 162 29.03 -34.08 28.15
C LYS A 162 29.20 -33.25 26.87
N SER A 163 28.10 -32.81 26.25
CA SER A 163 28.17 -31.97 25.06
C SER A 163 28.70 -30.58 25.35
N ALA A 164 28.30 -29.98 26.48
CA ALA A 164 28.79 -28.65 26.88
C ALA A 164 30.29 -28.71 27.24
N ALA A 165 30.70 -29.73 27.99
CA ALA A 165 32.11 -29.96 28.33
C ALA A 165 33.01 -30.15 27.10
N LYS A 166 32.48 -30.70 25.99
CA LYS A 166 33.22 -30.86 24.72
C LYS A 166 33.64 -29.51 24.13
N ASN A 167 32.85 -28.46 24.33
CA ASN A 167 33.15 -27.11 23.87
C ASN A 167 33.82 -26.25 24.96
N HIS A 168 34.19 -26.84 26.11
CA HIS A 168 34.66 -26.13 27.29
C HIS A 168 33.64 -25.10 27.84
N GLU A 169 32.35 -25.34 27.64
CA GLU A 169 31.25 -24.45 28.05
C GLU A 169 30.48 -25.03 29.25
N LYS A 170 29.86 -24.15 30.04
CA LYS A 170 28.85 -24.53 31.03
C LYS A 170 27.50 -24.75 30.36
N ILE A 171 26.66 -25.58 30.97
CA ILE A 171 25.33 -25.93 30.43
C ILE A 171 24.47 -24.69 30.16
N TRP A 172 24.54 -23.66 31.01
CA TRP A 172 23.77 -22.43 30.82
C TRP A 172 24.30 -21.57 29.67
N GLU A 173 25.61 -21.63 29.37
CA GLU A 173 26.25 -20.92 28.26
C GLU A 173 25.78 -21.52 26.92
N SER A 174 25.86 -22.84 26.75
CA SER A 174 25.35 -23.51 25.54
C SER A 174 23.83 -23.34 25.36
N LYS A 175 23.07 -23.28 26.47
CA LYS A 175 21.63 -22.97 26.41
C LYS A 175 21.37 -21.54 25.97
N LEU A 176 22.21 -20.58 26.38
CA LEU A 176 22.11 -19.19 25.99
C LEU A 176 22.44 -18.98 24.51
N ASP A 177 23.54 -19.56 24.01
CA ASP A 177 23.87 -19.58 22.56
C ASP A 177 22.70 -20.12 21.74
N SER A 178 22.19 -21.30 22.15
CA SER A 178 21.06 -21.91 21.49
C SER A 178 19.84 -20.99 21.46
N ALA A 179 19.47 -20.39 22.60
CA ALA A 179 18.35 -19.47 22.68
C ALA A 179 18.54 -18.22 21.82
N ALA A 180 19.76 -17.66 21.80
CA ALA A 180 20.13 -16.52 20.96
C ALA A 180 19.89 -16.83 19.48
N LEU A 181 20.35 -17.99 18.98
CA LEU A 181 20.08 -18.42 17.60
C LEU A 181 18.58 -18.54 17.31
N ARG A 182 17.80 -19.11 18.24
CA ARG A 182 16.35 -19.29 18.04
C ARG A 182 15.61 -17.96 17.99
N LEU A 183 16.01 -16.97 18.77
CA LEU A 183 15.46 -15.60 18.68
C LEU A 183 15.65 -15.00 17.28
N GLY A 184 16.84 -15.17 16.68
CA GLY A 184 17.11 -14.75 15.31
C GLY A 184 16.23 -15.46 14.27
N LEU A 185 16.07 -16.78 14.39
CA LEU A 185 15.21 -17.56 13.49
C LEU A 185 13.74 -17.16 13.59
N VAL A 186 13.22 -16.93 14.80
CA VAL A 186 11.84 -16.45 15.01
C VAL A 186 11.69 -15.01 14.51
N GLY A 187 12.72 -14.17 14.66
CA GLY A 187 12.76 -12.83 14.08
C GLY A 187 12.66 -12.85 12.55
N ASN A 188 13.26 -13.84 11.88
CA ASN A 188 13.14 -14.01 10.42
C ASN A 188 11.70 -14.28 9.97
N ILE A 189 10.88 -14.95 10.78
CA ILE A 189 9.44 -15.11 10.51
C ILE A 189 8.78 -13.74 10.43
N CYS A 190 9.02 -12.86 11.41
CA CYS A 190 8.46 -11.50 11.42
C CYS A 190 8.96 -10.68 10.23
N LEU A 191 10.26 -10.79 9.92
CA LEU A 191 10.89 -10.08 8.81
C LEU A 191 10.32 -10.52 7.45
N ALA A 192 9.95 -11.79 7.29
CA ALA A 192 9.33 -12.30 6.07
C ALA A 192 8.00 -11.63 5.72
N PHE A 193 7.24 -11.20 6.74
CA PHE A 193 5.97 -10.50 6.54
C PHE A 193 6.11 -8.96 6.49
N LEU A 194 7.26 -8.40 6.91
CA LEU A 194 7.43 -6.96 7.14
C LEU A 194 7.20 -6.08 5.90
N PHE A 195 7.53 -6.59 4.71
CA PHE A 195 7.52 -5.83 3.45
C PHE A 195 6.21 -5.91 2.66
N PHE A 196 5.35 -6.90 2.89
CA PHE A 196 4.05 -6.98 2.20
C PHE A 196 3.18 -5.72 2.41
N PRO A 197 3.03 -5.19 3.64
CA PRO A 197 2.13 -4.06 3.87
C PRO A 197 2.55 -2.76 3.17
N VAL A 198 3.82 -2.61 2.82
CA VAL A 198 4.38 -1.39 2.22
C VAL A 198 4.52 -1.47 0.69
N ALA A 199 4.24 -2.63 0.09
CA ALA A 199 4.20 -2.84 -1.35
C ALA A 199 2.85 -2.37 -1.94
N ARG A 200 2.74 -1.07 -2.23
CA ARG A 200 1.48 -0.37 -2.60
C ARG A 200 0.75 -0.97 -3.80
N GLY A 201 1.47 -1.43 -4.83
CA GLY A 201 0.92 -2.08 -6.02
C GLY A 201 0.86 -3.61 -5.96
N SER A 202 0.98 -4.21 -4.77
CA SER A 202 1.03 -5.68 -4.61
C SER A 202 -0.32 -6.34 -4.89
N SER A 203 -0.31 -7.36 -5.75
CA SER A 203 -1.49 -8.20 -6.02
C SER A 203 -1.91 -9.04 -4.82
N ILE A 204 -1.00 -9.34 -3.89
CA ILE A 204 -1.32 -10.11 -2.68
C ILE A 204 -2.23 -9.31 -1.75
N LEU A 205 -1.93 -8.03 -1.51
CA LEU A 205 -2.78 -7.17 -0.67
C LEU A 205 -4.19 -7.08 -1.27
N ALA A 206 -4.26 -6.78 -2.57
CA ALA A 206 -5.50 -6.71 -3.33
C ALA A 206 -6.31 -8.02 -3.32
N LEU A 207 -5.65 -9.18 -3.43
CA LEU A 207 -6.31 -10.50 -3.38
C LEU A 207 -7.06 -10.74 -2.07
N PHE A 208 -6.50 -10.26 -0.95
CA PHE A 208 -7.14 -10.33 0.37
C PHE A 208 -8.08 -9.14 0.66
N GLY A 209 -8.27 -8.23 -0.31
CA GLY A 209 -9.10 -7.03 -0.15
C GLY A 209 -8.50 -6.00 0.81
N LEU A 210 -7.19 -6.02 1.00
CA LEU A 210 -6.46 -5.06 1.81
C LEU A 210 -5.90 -3.95 0.92
N THR A 211 -6.00 -2.71 1.40
CA THR A 211 -5.27 -1.58 0.81
C THR A 211 -3.93 -1.41 1.50
N SER A 212 -2.95 -0.86 0.79
CA SER A 212 -1.63 -0.58 1.36
C SER A 212 -1.70 0.39 2.54
N GLU A 213 -2.59 1.38 2.47
CA GLU A 213 -2.82 2.36 3.54
C GLU A 213 -3.36 1.73 4.81
N GLY A 214 -4.39 0.88 4.67
CA GLY A 214 -4.95 0.12 5.79
C GLY A 214 -3.95 -0.87 6.38
N SER A 215 -2.92 -1.25 5.62
CA SER A 215 -1.92 -2.24 6.01
C SER A 215 -0.71 -1.64 6.74
N ILE A 216 -0.49 -0.31 6.71
CA ILE A 216 0.67 0.34 7.37
C ILE A 216 0.76 -0.02 8.87
N LYS A 217 -0.38 -0.20 9.56
CA LYS A 217 -0.40 -0.63 10.96
C LYS A 217 0.30 -1.99 11.17
N TYR A 218 0.18 -2.92 10.24
CA TYR A 218 0.85 -4.22 10.30
C TYR A 218 2.36 -4.07 10.14
N HIS A 219 2.82 -3.18 9.26
CA HIS A 219 4.25 -2.87 9.14
C HIS A 219 4.81 -2.31 10.46
N ILE A 220 4.07 -1.43 11.14
CA ILE A 220 4.48 -0.89 12.44
C ILE A 220 4.58 -2.03 13.48
N TRP A 221 3.57 -2.89 13.59
CA TRP A 221 3.59 -4.01 14.55
C TRP A 221 4.72 -5.00 14.27
N LEU A 222 4.88 -5.41 13.01
CA LEU A 222 5.94 -6.32 12.59
C LEU A 222 7.32 -5.68 12.78
N GLY A 223 7.47 -4.39 12.50
CA GLY A 223 8.73 -3.66 12.72
C GLY A 223 9.15 -3.65 14.18
N HIS A 224 8.21 -3.43 15.12
CA HIS A 224 8.51 -3.55 16.55
C HIS A 224 8.90 -4.98 16.95
N LEU A 225 8.22 -6.01 16.43
CA LEU A 225 8.54 -7.40 16.73
C LEU A 225 9.91 -7.82 16.18
N VAL A 226 10.23 -7.47 14.93
CA VAL A 226 11.54 -7.73 14.31
C VAL A 226 12.64 -7.10 15.15
N MET A 227 12.51 -5.81 15.47
CA MET A 227 13.56 -5.10 16.21
C MET A 227 13.70 -5.62 17.65
N LEU A 228 12.61 -5.99 18.30
CA LEU A 228 12.66 -6.61 19.63
C LEU A 228 13.42 -7.95 19.59
N LEU A 229 13.05 -8.84 18.67
CA LEU A 229 13.66 -10.18 18.57
C LEU A 229 15.12 -10.13 18.12
N PHE A 230 15.47 -9.27 17.17
CA PHE A 230 16.86 -9.10 16.72
C PHE A 230 17.74 -8.41 17.76
N THR A 231 17.20 -7.46 18.52
CA THR A 231 17.94 -6.88 19.66
C THR A 231 18.17 -7.94 20.74
N ALA A 232 17.15 -8.74 21.08
CA ALA A 232 17.30 -9.82 22.05
C ALA A 232 18.32 -10.88 21.58
N HIS A 233 18.28 -11.25 20.29
CA HIS A 233 19.26 -12.12 19.65
C HIS A 233 20.69 -11.57 19.81
N GLY A 234 20.94 -10.32 19.42
CA GLY A 234 22.26 -9.69 19.54
C GLY A 234 22.73 -9.58 20.98
N VAL A 235 21.87 -9.12 21.91
CA VAL A 235 22.21 -9.00 23.34
C VAL A 235 22.55 -10.36 23.96
N CYS A 236 21.79 -11.42 23.64
CA CYS A 236 22.10 -12.76 24.14
C CYS A 236 23.46 -13.25 23.63
N TYR A 237 23.82 -12.98 22.37
CA TYR A 237 25.13 -13.32 21.82
C TYR A 237 26.27 -12.54 22.47
N VAL A 238 26.10 -11.24 22.70
CA VAL A 238 27.09 -10.41 23.41
C VAL A 238 27.32 -10.93 24.84
N ILE A 239 26.25 -11.28 25.56
CA ILE A 239 26.36 -11.87 26.91
C ILE A 239 27.07 -13.23 26.85
N TYR A 240 26.71 -14.07 25.88
CA TYR A 240 27.32 -15.39 25.68
C TYR A 240 28.83 -15.26 25.42
N TRP A 241 29.25 -14.45 24.45
CA TRP A 241 30.66 -14.25 24.12
C TRP A 241 31.45 -13.59 25.24
N ALA A 242 30.84 -12.68 26.00
CA ALA A 242 31.47 -12.10 27.19
C ALA A 242 31.69 -13.15 28.28
N ALA A 243 30.73 -14.06 28.48
CA ALA A 243 30.81 -15.12 29.48
C ALA A 243 31.84 -16.21 29.13
N THR A 244 31.97 -16.56 27.84
CA THR A 244 32.92 -17.57 27.36
C THR A 244 34.31 -17.00 27.04
N GLY A 245 34.51 -15.68 27.16
CA GLY A 245 35.77 -15.01 26.83
C GLY A 245 36.06 -14.90 25.32
N GLN A 246 35.04 -15.04 24.48
CA GLN A 246 35.13 -15.05 23.01
C GLN A 246 34.64 -13.74 22.36
N ILE A 247 34.84 -12.59 23.02
CA ILE A 247 34.29 -11.31 22.54
C ILE A 247 34.80 -10.89 21.14
N SER A 248 35.96 -11.42 20.72
CA SER A 248 36.51 -11.20 19.38
C SER A 248 35.60 -11.71 18.26
N GLU A 249 34.72 -12.68 18.54
CA GLU A 249 33.71 -13.21 17.60
C GLU A 249 32.79 -12.12 17.05
N MET A 250 32.53 -11.05 17.81
CA MET A 250 31.69 -9.91 17.37
C MET A 250 32.22 -9.24 16.10
N VAL A 251 33.54 -9.25 15.90
CA VAL A 251 34.21 -8.52 14.82
C VAL A 251 34.61 -9.47 13.68
N GLN A 252 34.30 -10.77 13.78
CA GLN A 252 34.68 -11.73 12.75
C GLN A 252 33.85 -11.57 11.48
N TRP A 253 34.57 -11.62 10.35
CA TRP A 253 34.02 -11.69 9.00
C TRP A 253 34.49 -13.00 8.36
N ASP A 254 33.75 -14.08 8.57
CA ASP A 254 34.14 -15.37 8.04
C ASP A 254 33.83 -15.53 6.55
N LYS A 255 34.68 -16.31 5.88
CA LYS A 255 34.43 -16.75 4.50
C LYS A 255 33.25 -17.72 4.43
N THR A 256 33.08 -18.55 5.45
CA THR A 256 32.08 -19.62 5.54
C THR A 256 31.23 -19.45 6.79
N GLY A 257 29.92 -19.62 6.67
CA GLY A 257 29.00 -19.44 7.79
C GLY A 257 28.40 -18.04 7.84
N ILE A 258 28.24 -17.52 9.06
CA ILE A 258 27.56 -16.27 9.40
C ILE A 258 28.62 -15.18 9.62
N SER A 259 28.39 -13.98 9.10
CA SER A 259 29.29 -12.83 9.34
C SER A 259 28.76 -11.97 10.48
N ASN A 260 29.41 -12.03 11.65
CA ASN A 260 28.92 -11.38 12.88
C ASN A 260 28.97 -9.85 12.78
N ILE A 261 30.06 -9.29 12.24
CA ILE A 261 30.16 -7.84 12.03
C ILE A 261 29.09 -7.30 11.08
N ALA A 262 28.69 -8.07 10.06
CA ALA A 262 27.56 -7.70 9.22
C ALA A 262 26.24 -7.72 10.01
N GLY A 263 26.08 -8.65 10.95
CA GLY A 263 24.94 -8.69 11.87
C GLY A 263 24.89 -7.46 12.78
N GLU A 264 26.02 -7.09 13.37
CA GLU A 264 26.17 -5.90 14.22
C GLU A 264 25.85 -4.60 13.46
N LEU A 265 26.38 -4.45 12.23
CA LEU A 265 26.08 -3.30 11.38
C LEU A 265 24.59 -3.26 10.99
N SER A 266 23.99 -4.41 10.67
CA SER A 266 22.56 -4.50 10.41
C SER A 266 21.76 -4.05 11.63
N LEU A 267 22.06 -4.58 12.83
CA LEU A 267 21.39 -4.21 14.07
C LEU A 267 21.55 -2.72 14.38
N LEU A 268 22.74 -2.15 14.22
CA LEU A 268 23.00 -0.72 14.42
C LEU A 268 22.08 0.16 13.57
N PHE A 269 22.02 -0.08 12.26
CA PHE A 269 21.11 0.67 11.37
C PHE A 269 19.65 0.45 11.73
N GLY A 270 19.28 -0.79 12.08
CA GLY A 270 17.94 -1.12 12.57
C GLY A 270 17.56 -0.35 13.84
N LEU A 271 18.46 -0.24 14.82
CA LEU A 271 18.23 0.49 16.07
C LEU A 271 18.06 2.00 15.84
N ILE A 272 18.86 2.60 14.94
CA ILE A 272 18.71 4.00 14.55
C ILE A 272 17.33 4.23 13.93
N MET A 273 16.92 3.39 12.98
CA MET A 273 15.59 3.45 12.37
C MET A 273 14.47 3.27 13.41
N TRP A 274 14.65 2.33 14.34
CA TRP A 274 13.65 1.99 15.33
C TRP A 274 13.43 3.10 16.35
N ALA A 275 14.52 3.73 16.80
CA ALA A 275 14.47 4.87 17.71
C ALA A 275 13.69 6.04 17.09
N THR A 276 14.00 6.42 15.85
CA THR A 276 13.32 7.55 15.19
C THR A 276 11.87 7.24 14.80
N ALA A 277 11.51 5.97 14.64
CA ALA A 277 10.14 5.51 14.38
C ALA A 277 9.21 5.62 15.60
N ILE A 278 9.75 5.81 16.82
CA ILE A 278 8.94 5.94 18.03
C ILE A 278 7.93 7.10 17.89
N PRO A 279 6.63 6.90 18.18
CA PRO A 279 5.59 7.91 17.93
C PRO A 279 5.83 9.27 18.60
N ARG A 280 6.61 9.34 19.69
CA ARG A 280 6.97 10.61 20.34
C ARG A 280 7.99 11.41 19.53
N ILE A 281 8.97 10.75 18.92
CA ILE A 281 10.02 11.37 18.11
C ILE A 281 9.46 11.71 16.74
N ARG A 282 8.88 10.72 16.04
CA ARG A 282 8.30 10.89 14.71
C ARG A 282 7.28 12.03 14.60
N ARG A 283 6.44 12.24 15.63
CA ARG A 283 5.43 13.31 15.63
C ARG A 283 6.02 14.71 15.86
N LYS A 284 7.19 14.82 16.51
CA LYS A 284 7.87 16.10 16.73
C LYS A 284 8.79 16.45 15.57
N ILE A 285 9.52 15.46 15.04
CA ILE A 285 10.55 15.65 14.00
C ILE A 285 10.34 14.59 12.91
N PHE A 286 9.33 14.80 12.07
CA PHE A 286 8.97 13.85 11.01
C PHE A 286 10.08 13.67 9.97
N GLU A 287 10.81 14.73 9.64
CA GLU A 287 11.88 14.69 8.63
C GLU A 287 13.04 13.79 9.07
N LEU A 288 13.42 13.84 10.36
CA LEU A 288 14.44 12.94 10.92
C LEU A 288 14.02 11.47 10.79
N PHE A 289 12.78 11.15 11.17
CA PHE A 289 12.22 9.82 10.95
C PHE A 289 12.28 9.43 9.48
N PHE A 290 11.79 10.29 8.57
CA PHE A 290 11.72 10.00 7.15
C PHE A 290 13.09 9.67 6.55
N TYR A 291 14.10 10.51 6.79
CA TYR A 291 15.45 10.30 6.23
C TYR A 291 16.17 9.10 6.87
N THR A 292 16.09 8.94 8.20
CA THR A 292 16.72 7.80 8.87
C THR A 292 16.06 6.48 8.50
N HIS A 293 14.77 6.46 8.14
CA HIS A 293 14.11 5.23 7.71
C HIS A 293 14.69 4.66 6.41
N TYR A 294 15.33 5.47 5.55
CA TYR A 294 16.04 4.98 4.35
C TYR A 294 17.25 4.09 4.68
N LEU A 295 17.74 4.11 5.93
CA LEU A 295 18.77 3.16 6.39
C LEU A 295 18.30 1.70 6.30
N TYR A 296 17.01 1.44 6.01
CA TYR A 296 16.52 0.10 5.69
C TYR A 296 17.33 -0.56 4.57
N ILE A 297 17.87 0.22 3.63
CA ILE A 297 18.72 -0.29 2.54
C ILE A 297 19.98 -0.93 3.13
N LEU A 298 20.67 -0.22 4.04
CA LEU A 298 21.87 -0.71 4.70
C LEU A 298 21.54 -1.87 5.65
N PHE A 299 20.47 -1.74 6.44
CA PHE A 299 19.95 -2.83 7.28
C PHE A 299 19.78 -4.13 6.48
N MET A 300 19.13 -4.05 5.31
CA MET A 300 18.87 -5.22 4.46
C MET A 300 20.13 -5.78 3.80
N ILE A 301 21.03 -4.93 3.31
CA ILE A 301 22.31 -5.38 2.71
C ILE A 301 23.10 -6.16 3.76
N PHE A 302 23.32 -5.56 4.93
CA PHE A 302 24.11 -6.19 5.99
C PHE A 302 23.41 -7.41 6.60
N PHE A 303 22.07 -7.42 6.68
CA PHE A 303 21.31 -8.61 7.06
C PHE A 303 21.56 -9.79 6.10
N ILE A 304 21.49 -9.54 4.78
CA ILE A 304 21.73 -10.58 3.76
C ILE A 304 23.18 -11.09 3.84
N LEU A 305 24.15 -10.20 4.08
CA LEU A 305 25.56 -10.57 4.26
C LEU A 305 25.80 -11.36 5.56
N HIS A 306 25.05 -11.05 6.62
CA HIS A 306 25.12 -11.73 7.91
C HIS A 306 24.66 -13.18 7.81
N VAL A 307 23.41 -13.43 7.38
CA VAL A 307 22.82 -14.79 7.37
C VAL A 307 23.03 -15.54 6.06
N GLY A 308 23.52 -14.87 5.02
CA GLY A 308 23.67 -15.42 3.69
C GLY A 308 22.35 -15.64 2.94
N MET A 309 22.45 -16.04 1.66
CA MET A 309 21.27 -16.24 0.81
C MET A 309 20.30 -17.32 1.35
N SER A 310 20.82 -18.31 2.07
CA SER A 310 20.03 -19.46 2.55
C SER A 310 18.89 -19.09 3.48
N TYR A 311 19.20 -18.34 4.52
CA TYR A 311 18.19 -17.86 5.45
C TYR A 311 17.46 -16.63 4.87
N SER A 312 18.12 -15.84 4.03
CA SER A 312 17.48 -14.70 3.36
C SER A 312 16.32 -15.11 2.45
N CYS A 313 16.33 -16.33 1.88
CA CYS A 313 15.21 -16.87 1.09
C CYS A 313 13.87 -16.90 1.86
N MET A 314 13.90 -16.98 3.19
CA MET A 314 12.69 -16.96 4.01
C MET A 314 11.96 -15.61 3.93
N MET A 315 12.71 -14.50 3.92
CA MET A 315 12.13 -13.15 3.85
C MET A 315 12.07 -12.57 2.45
N LEU A 316 12.84 -13.15 1.53
CA LEU A 316 12.91 -12.77 0.12
C LEU A 316 11.56 -12.53 -0.56
N PRO A 317 10.46 -13.28 -0.33
CA PRO A 317 9.28 -13.15 -1.18
C PRO A 317 8.57 -11.81 -0.95
N GLY A 318 8.44 -11.38 0.31
CA GLY A 318 7.90 -10.08 0.65
C GLY A 318 8.80 -8.94 0.19
N PHE A 319 10.12 -9.08 0.38
CA PHE A 319 11.10 -8.09 -0.06
C PHE A 319 11.18 -7.98 -1.59
N TYR A 320 11.06 -9.10 -2.32
CA TYR A 320 11.09 -9.18 -3.78
C TYR A 320 9.91 -8.40 -4.40
N LEU A 321 8.69 -8.65 -3.91
CA LEU A 321 7.51 -7.89 -4.37
C LEU A 321 7.64 -6.41 -4.05
N PHE A 322 8.23 -6.06 -2.90
CA PHE A 322 8.54 -4.67 -2.57
C PHE A 322 9.59 -4.06 -3.50
N LEU A 323 10.63 -4.79 -3.92
CA LEU A 323 11.62 -4.31 -4.90
C LEU A 323 10.99 -4.06 -6.28
N VAL A 324 10.16 -4.99 -6.76
CA VAL A 324 9.41 -4.82 -8.01
C VAL A 324 8.55 -3.56 -7.96
N ASP A 325 7.75 -3.43 -6.90
CA ASP A 325 6.87 -2.27 -6.71
C ASP A 325 7.66 -0.97 -6.54
N ARG A 326 8.75 -0.96 -5.77
CA ARG A 326 9.63 0.22 -5.60
C ARG A 326 10.26 0.66 -6.91
N PHE A 327 10.72 -0.28 -7.73
CA PHE A 327 11.33 0.03 -9.02
C PHE A 327 10.30 0.53 -10.03
N LEU A 328 9.08 -0.02 -10.03
CA LEU A 328 7.98 0.52 -10.83
C LEU A 328 7.66 1.96 -10.45
N ARG A 329 7.61 2.28 -9.15
CA ARG A 329 7.41 3.67 -8.68
C ARG A 329 8.52 4.61 -9.16
N PHE A 330 9.77 4.16 -9.11
CA PHE A 330 10.90 4.90 -9.65
C PHE A 330 10.70 5.21 -11.15
N LEU A 331 10.32 4.22 -11.96
CA LEU A 331 10.02 4.42 -13.38
C LEU A 331 8.83 5.38 -13.61
N GLN A 332 7.81 5.33 -12.75
CA GLN A 332 6.66 6.26 -12.83
C GLN A 332 7.08 7.69 -12.53
N SER A 333 7.86 7.88 -11.46
CA SER A 333 8.31 9.18 -10.98
C SER A 333 9.26 9.93 -11.92
N GLY A 334 9.86 9.23 -12.89
CA GLY A 334 10.77 9.82 -13.88
C GLY A 334 10.08 10.72 -14.91
N THR A 335 8.75 10.74 -14.98
CA THR A 335 7.98 11.63 -15.88
C THR A 335 7.28 12.72 -15.08
N ARG A 336 7.40 13.98 -15.51
CA ARG A 336 6.70 15.12 -14.88
C ARG A 336 5.22 15.09 -15.26
N ALA A 337 4.35 15.24 -14.26
CA ALA A 337 2.92 15.31 -14.44
C ALA A 337 2.52 16.71 -14.93
N ARG A 338 1.66 16.76 -15.95
CA ARG A 338 1.12 18.00 -16.49
C ARG A 338 0.09 18.58 -15.52
N LEU A 339 0.49 19.60 -14.77
CA LEU A 339 -0.37 20.40 -13.92
C LEU A 339 -1.14 21.41 -14.80
N ILE A 340 -2.47 21.40 -14.74
CA ILE A 340 -3.34 22.26 -15.56
C ILE A 340 -3.61 23.56 -14.81
N CYS A 341 -4.16 23.45 -13.60
CA CYS A 341 -4.53 24.60 -12.80
C CYS A 341 -4.55 24.26 -11.30
N SER A 342 -4.52 25.31 -10.48
CA SER A 342 -4.67 25.25 -9.04
C SER A 342 -5.75 26.21 -8.59
N ARG A 343 -6.67 25.78 -7.72
CA ARG A 343 -7.54 26.70 -6.97
C ARG A 343 -6.93 26.97 -5.61
N VAL A 344 -6.81 28.23 -5.25
CA VAL A 344 -6.38 28.66 -3.92
C VAL A 344 -7.61 28.97 -3.08
N LEU A 345 -7.78 28.24 -1.97
CA LEU A 345 -8.87 28.42 -1.03
C LEU A 345 -8.47 29.37 0.10
N PRO A 346 -9.40 30.19 0.62
CA PRO A 346 -9.15 31.06 1.78
C PRO A 346 -8.67 30.33 3.04
N CYS A 347 -8.99 29.04 3.19
CA CYS A 347 -8.59 28.21 4.33
C CYS A 347 -7.17 27.63 4.26
N GLU A 348 -6.28 28.28 3.50
CA GLU A 348 -4.92 27.81 3.22
C GLU A 348 -4.89 26.38 2.61
N ALA A 349 -5.81 26.12 1.69
CA ALA A 349 -5.85 24.87 0.93
C ALA A 349 -5.67 25.12 -0.57
N LEU A 350 -5.12 24.13 -1.27
CA LEU A 350 -4.95 24.11 -2.72
C LEU A 350 -5.68 22.91 -3.32
N GLU A 351 -6.51 23.13 -4.34
CA GLU A 351 -6.94 22.05 -5.25
C GLU A 351 -6.03 22.06 -6.49
N LEU A 352 -5.18 21.04 -6.64
CA LEU A 352 -4.32 20.87 -7.81
C LEU A 352 -5.01 19.94 -8.82
N ASN A 353 -5.12 20.39 -10.07
CA ASN A 353 -5.74 19.65 -11.17
C ASN A 353 -4.68 19.25 -12.19
N PHE A 354 -4.51 17.95 -12.41
CA PHE A 354 -3.56 17.39 -13.37
C PHE A 354 -4.27 16.82 -14.59
N ALA A 355 -3.61 16.84 -15.75
CA ALA A 355 -4.09 16.14 -16.93
C ALA A 355 -4.04 14.63 -16.73
N LYS A 356 -5.11 13.94 -17.15
CA LYS A 356 -5.28 12.49 -17.02
C LYS A 356 -5.44 11.86 -18.41
N SER A 357 -4.76 10.74 -18.61
CA SER A 357 -5.00 9.91 -19.80
C SER A 357 -6.33 9.13 -19.69
N PRO A 358 -7.10 8.96 -20.77
CA PRO A 358 -8.38 8.24 -20.74
C PRO A 358 -8.28 6.80 -20.22
N GLY A 359 -7.11 6.16 -20.37
CA GLY A 359 -6.86 4.81 -19.88
C GLY A 359 -6.69 4.69 -18.36
N LEU A 360 -6.54 5.80 -17.63
CA LEU A 360 -6.38 5.80 -16.18
C LEU A 360 -7.76 5.79 -15.48
N LYS A 361 -8.18 4.60 -15.05
CA LYS A 361 -9.33 4.41 -14.14
C LYS A 361 -8.85 4.35 -12.69
N TYR A 362 -9.59 4.98 -11.79
CA TYR A 362 -9.38 4.93 -10.34
C TYR A 362 -10.71 5.00 -9.60
N ASN A 363 -10.76 4.44 -8.40
CA ASN A 363 -11.97 4.41 -7.59
C ASN A 363 -11.97 5.54 -6.56
N PRO A 364 -13.14 5.90 -5.99
CA PRO A 364 -13.21 6.82 -4.87
C PRO A 364 -12.30 6.42 -3.71
N THR A 365 -11.87 7.41 -2.93
CA THR A 365 -10.90 7.25 -1.82
C THR A 365 -9.49 6.80 -2.24
N SER A 366 -9.17 6.80 -3.55
CA SER A 366 -7.80 6.58 -4.00
C SER A 366 -6.89 7.71 -3.53
N VAL A 367 -5.60 7.40 -3.37
CA VAL A 367 -4.56 8.33 -2.95
C VAL A 367 -3.45 8.38 -3.97
N MET A 368 -2.96 9.59 -4.18
CA MET A 368 -1.87 9.89 -5.09
C MET A 368 -0.72 10.48 -4.29
N PHE A 369 0.50 10.03 -4.59
CA PHE A 369 1.70 10.61 -3.98
C PHE A 369 2.29 11.64 -4.91
N ILE A 370 2.65 12.80 -4.37
CA ILE A 370 3.29 13.85 -5.15
C ILE A 370 4.66 14.19 -4.58
N ASN A 371 5.57 14.54 -5.47
CA ASN A 371 6.86 15.13 -5.19
C ASN A 371 6.98 16.43 -5.98
N VAL A 372 7.45 17.49 -5.31
CA VAL A 372 7.73 18.79 -5.93
C VAL A 372 9.23 19.05 -5.74
N PRO A 373 10.07 18.79 -6.76
CA PRO A 373 11.53 18.83 -6.64
C PRO A 373 12.10 20.17 -6.19
N SER A 374 11.42 21.29 -6.50
CA SER A 374 11.81 22.63 -6.06
C SER A 374 11.68 22.83 -4.54
N ILE A 375 10.85 22.02 -3.87
CA ILE A 375 10.70 22.03 -2.40
C ILE A 375 11.60 20.95 -1.77
N SER A 376 11.55 19.73 -2.29
CA SER A 376 12.39 18.61 -1.84
C SER A 376 12.51 17.55 -2.92
N LYS A 377 13.73 17.06 -3.15
CA LYS A 377 14.00 16.00 -4.14
C LYS A 377 13.58 14.60 -3.69
N MET A 378 13.42 14.37 -2.38
CA MET A 378 13.18 13.03 -1.83
C MET A 378 11.83 12.87 -1.16
N GLN A 379 11.17 13.95 -0.74
CA GLN A 379 9.91 13.86 0.00
C GLN A 379 8.72 13.57 -0.92
N TRP A 380 8.04 12.46 -0.64
CA TRP A 380 6.80 12.06 -1.30
C TRP A 380 5.64 12.14 -0.32
N HIS A 381 4.63 12.94 -0.65
CA HIS A 381 3.47 13.18 0.22
C HIS A 381 2.19 12.62 -0.40
N PRO A 382 1.40 11.82 0.33
CA PRO A 382 0.11 11.33 -0.15
C PRO A 382 -0.98 12.36 0.01
N PHE A 383 -1.86 12.42 -0.98
CA PHE A 383 -3.10 13.18 -0.94
C PHE A 383 -4.22 12.36 -1.56
N THR A 384 -5.39 12.41 -0.94
CA THR A 384 -6.59 11.77 -1.46
C THR A 384 -7.03 12.45 -2.76
N VAL A 385 -7.33 11.64 -3.76
CA VAL A 385 -7.91 12.06 -5.03
C VAL A 385 -9.35 12.46 -4.76
N THR A 386 -9.71 13.70 -5.06
CA THR A 386 -11.05 14.26 -4.86
C THR A 386 -11.91 14.16 -6.11
N SER A 387 -11.29 14.14 -7.29
CA SER A 387 -11.98 14.00 -8.57
C SER A 387 -12.61 12.62 -8.75
N ASN A 388 -13.50 12.51 -9.73
CA ASN A 388 -14.07 11.24 -10.16
C ASN A 388 -13.57 10.83 -11.55
N SER A 389 -13.18 9.57 -11.71
CA SER A 389 -12.51 9.10 -12.95
C SER A 389 -13.38 9.20 -14.20
N SER A 390 -14.69 9.05 -14.05
CA SER A 390 -15.69 9.02 -15.12
C SER A 390 -16.33 10.39 -15.34
N LEU A 391 -16.59 11.15 -14.26
CA LEU A 391 -17.13 12.52 -14.35
C LEU A 391 -16.09 13.48 -14.94
N GLU A 392 -14.81 13.29 -14.61
CA GLU A 392 -13.70 14.14 -15.04
C GLU A 392 -12.71 13.28 -15.87
N PRO A 393 -13.05 12.93 -17.13
CA PRO A 393 -12.30 11.93 -17.91
C PRO A 393 -10.86 12.37 -18.22
N GLU A 394 -10.60 13.67 -18.30
CA GLU A 394 -9.32 14.26 -18.66
C GLU A 394 -8.57 14.91 -17.49
N LYS A 395 -9.15 14.90 -16.28
CA LYS A 395 -8.57 15.54 -15.10
C LYS A 395 -8.47 14.58 -13.91
N ILE A 396 -7.50 14.83 -13.06
CA ILE A 396 -7.41 14.23 -11.73
C ILE A 396 -6.99 15.29 -10.74
N SER A 397 -7.73 15.37 -9.63
CA SER A 397 -7.63 16.48 -8.68
C SER A 397 -7.31 15.96 -7.29
N ILE A 398 -6.44 16.69 -6.61
CA ILE A 398 -6.11 16.45 -5.20
C ILE A 398 -6.23 17.76 -4.43
N VAL A 399 -6.50 17.64 -3.13
CA VAL A 399 -6.62 18.79 -2.24
C VAL A 399 -5.57 18.72 -1.14
N ILE A 400 -4.85 19.82 -0.95
CA ILE A 400 -3.70 19.93 -0.05
C ILE A 400 -3.94 21.07 0.91
N LYS A 401 -4.00 20.78 2.22
CA LYS A 401 -4.07 21.80 3.27
C LYS A 401 -2.68 22.13 3.81
N ALA A 402 -2.39 23.42 4.04
CA ALA A 402 -1.08 23.91 4.48
C ALA A 402 -0.77 23.64 5.97
N GLU A 403 -0.65 22.38 6.38
CA GLU A 403 -0.42 22.02 7.80
C GLU A 403 1.04 21.78 8.18
N GLY A 404 1.88 21.28 7.26
CA GLY A 404 3.31 20.98 7.47
C GLY A 404 4.28 21.94 6.77
N SER A 405 5.58 21.79 7.02
CA SER A 405 6.65 22.59 6.39
C SER A 405 6.60 22.52 4.86
N TRP A 406 6.48 21.30 4.32
CA TRP A 406 6.41 21.06 2.88
C TRP A 406 5.14 21.65 2.25
N THR A 407 3.96 21.41 2.84
CA THR A 407 2.67 21.90 2.30
C THR A 407 2.55 23.43 2.39
N LYS A 408 3.13 24.06 3.43
CA LYS A 408 3.18 25.52 3.56
C LYS A 408 4.04 26.17 2.48
N LYS A 409 5.21 25.58 2.19
CA LYS A 409 6.08 26.04 1.09
C LYS A 409 5.36 25.93 -0.27
N LEU A 410 4.63 24.84 -0.49
CA LEU A 410 3.83 24.67 -1.71
C LEU A 410 2.71 25.72 -1.79
N TYR A 411 1.99 25.95 -0.70
CA TYR A 411 0.95 26.98 -0.62
C TYR A 411 1.51 28.38 -0.93
N GLN A 412 2.65 28.74 -0.33
CA GLN A 412 3.31 30.03 -0.58
C GLN A 412 3.74 30.18 -2.04
N MET A 413 4.34 29.14 -2.64
CA MET A 413 4.78 29.13 -4.04
C MET A 413 3.63 29.37 -5.03
N VAL A 414 2.45 28.83 -4.73
CA VAL A 414 1.26 28.97 -5.59
C VAL A 414 0.51 30.27 -5.30
N SER A 415 0.43 30.70 -4.05
CA SER A 415 -0.44 31.81 -3.63
C SER A 415 0.16 33.20 -3.87
N THR A 416 1.45 33.30 -4.19
CA THR A 416 2.11 34.59 -4.45
C THR A 416 1.51 35.35 -5.65
N PRO A 417 1.49 36.70 -5.63
CA PRO A 417 0.87 37.51 -6.68
C PRO A 417 1.47 37.31 -8.08
N SER A 418 2.77 37.03 -8.15
CA SER A 418 3.49 36.53 -9.34
C SER A 418 3.69 35.01 -9.19
N PRO A 419 2.65 34.19 -9.43
CA PRO A 419 2.79 32.74 -9.35
C PRO A 419 3.86 32.30 -10.35
N THR A 420 4.64 31.27 -9.98
CA THR A 420 5.57 30.66 -10.93
C THR A 420 4.73 30.10 -12.09
N ASP A 421 5.02 30.52 -13.32
CA ASP A 421 4.33 30.05 -14.55
C ASP A 421 4.29 28.51 -14.68
N ARG A 422 5.17 27.82 -13.93
CA ARG A 422 5.34 26.38 -13.94
C ARG A 422 5.73 25.83 -12.56
N ILE A 423 5.14 24.70 -12.19
CA ILE A 423 5.56 23.90 -11.02
C ILE A 423 5.82 22.48 -11.51
N GLU A 424 7.04 22.00 -11.33
CA GLU A 424 7.36 20.60 -11.64
C GLU A 424 6.79 19.69 -10.55
N VAL A 425 5.93 18.76 -10.96
CA VAL A 425 5.35 17.76 -10.07
C VAL A 425 5.64 16.37 -10.62
N ALA A 426 6.17 15.48 -9.79
CA ALA A 426 6.23 14.06 -10.06
C ALA A 426 5.15 13.33 -9.25
N VAL A 427 4.61 12.25 -9.80
CA VAL A 427 3.44 11.55 -9.24
C VAL A 427 3.66 10.04 -9.17
N GLU A 428 3.25 9.42 -8.07
CA GLU A 428 3.03 7.96 -7.97
C GLU A 428 1.55 7.65 -7.69
N GLY A 429 1.04 6.56 -8.27
CA GLY A 429 -0.36 6.15 -8.12
C GLY A 429 -1.25 6.61 -9.29
N PRO A 430 -2.58 6.77 -9.08
CA PRO A 430 -3.31 6.63 -7.82
C PRO A 430 -3.35 5.17 -7.30
N TYR A 431 -3.35 5.01 -5.98
CA TYR A 431 -3.53 3.74 -5.28
C TYR A 431 -4.86 3.78 -4.54
N GLY A 432 -5.69 2.75 -4.69
CA GLY A 432 -7.01 2.74 -4.06
C GLY A 432 -7.60 1.35 -3.97
N PRO A 433 -8.81 1.22 -3.41
CA PRO A 433 -9.52 -0.05 -3.37
C PRO A 433 -9.87 -0.52 -4.78
N ASP A 434 -9.88 -1.83 -5.01
CA ASP A 434 -10.28 -2.41 -6.31
C ASP A 434 -11.79 -2.25 -6.59
N SER A 435 -12.60 -2.14 -5.54
CA SER A 435 -14.03 -1.88 -5.62
C SER A 435 -14.52 -1.13 -4.39
N THR A 436 -15.49 -0.24 -4.60
CA THR A 436 -16.19 0.46 -3.53
C THR A 436 -17.51 -0.25 -3.24
N HIS A 437 -17.86 -0.36 -1.96
CA HIS A 437 -19.08 -1.05 -1.51
C HIS A 437 -20.10 -0.09 -0.88
N PHE A 438 -20.04 1.20 -1.19
CA PHE A 438 -20.85 2.21 -0.52
C PHE A 438 -22.36 2.03 -0.78
N LEU A 439 -22.74 1.43 -1.92
CA LEU A 439 -24.12 1.17 -2.32
C LEU A 439 -24.83 0.05 -1.54
N ARG A 440 -24.12 -0.68 -0.66
CA ARG A 440 -24.73 -1.77 0.13
C ARG A 440 -25.55 -1.27 1.32
N HIS A 441 -25.52 0.03 1.59
CA HIS A 441 -26.17 0.68 2.71
C HIS A 441 -27.37 1.49 2.21
N ASP A 442 -28.40 1.63 3.05
CA ASP A 442 -29.54 2.51 2.75
C ASP A 442 -29.18 3.96 3.08
N THR A 443 -28.35 4.15 4.12
CA THR A 443 -27.88 5.45 4.59
C THR A 443 -26.38 5.39 4.86
N LEU A 444 -25.67 6.40 4.38
CA LEU A 444 -24.24 6.59 4.59
C LEU A 444 -24.01 7.84 5.43
N VAL A 445 -23.51 7.66 6.65
CA VAL A 445 -23.11 8.73 7.57
C VAL A 445 -21.60 8.91 7.46
N MET A 446 -21.16 10.07 7.00
CA MET A 446 -19.76 10.43 6.82
C MET A 446 -19.36 11.48 7.86
N VAL A 447 -18.43 11.14 8.74
CA VAL A 447 -17.95 12.02 9.82
C VAL A 447 -16.53 12.50 9.52
N SER A 448 -16.36 13.80 9.31
CA SER A 448 -15.09 14.40 8.90
C SER A 448 -14.59 15.44 9.90
N GLY A 449 -13.26 15.54 10.03
CA GLY A 449 -12.60 16.62 10.78
C GLY A 449 -11.55 17.34 9.94
N GLY A 450 -11.74 18.64 9.72
CA GLY A 450 -10.81 19.49 8.96
C GLY A 450 -10.58 18.98 7.53
N SER A 451 -9.31 18.80 7.15
CA SER A 451 -8.92 18.25 5.85
C SER A 451 -9.37 16.79 5.61
N GLY A 452 -9.87 16.10 6.64
CA GLY A 452 -10.42 14.75 6.54
C GLY A 452 -11.66 14.62 5.65
N ILE A 453 -12.24 15.73 5.17
CA ILE A 453 -13.37 15.74 4.24
C ILE A 453 -13.03 15.23 2.83
N THR A 454 -11.76 15.29 2.41
CA THR A 454 -11.32 14.97 1.05
C THR A 454 -11.74 13.59 0.50
N PRO A 455 -11.65 12.46 1.23
CA PRO A 455 -12.20 11.19 0.75
C PRO A 455 -13.71 11.22 0.53
N PHE A 456 -14.45 12.00 1.32
CA PHE A 456 -15.90 12.10 1.20
C PHE A 456 -16.32 12.92 -0.02
N ILE A 457 -15.53 13.93 -0.41
CA ILE A 457 -15.73 14.65 -1.68
C ILE A 457 -15.72 13.66 -2.85
N SER A 458 -14.73 12.76 -2.90
CA SER A 458 -14.62 11.75 -3.96
C SER A 458 -15.81 10.78 -3.98
N ILE A 459 -16.31 10.38 -2.81
CA ILE A 459 -17.50 9.52 -2.68
C ILE A 459 -18.77 10.26 -3.14
N ILE A 460 -18.94 11.51 -2.73
CA ILE A 460 -20.10 12.31 -3.13
C ILE A 460 -20.10 12.52 -4.64
N ARG A 461 -18.95 12.85 -5.26
CA ARG A 461 -18.83 12.99 -6.72
C ARG A 461 -19.17 11.68 -7.46
N GLU A 462 -18.83 10.51 -6.90
CA GLU A 462 -19.28 9.22 -7.45
C GLU A 462 -20.79 9.09 -7.38
N PHE A 463 -21.42 9.42 -6.25
CA PHE A 463 -22.88 9.34 -6.13
C PHE A 463 -23.60 10.32 -7.05
N LEU A 464 -23.07 11.51 -7.26
CA LEU A 464 -23.61 12.47 -8.23
C LEU A 464 -23.58 11.91 -9.65
N LEU A 465 -22.47 11.29 -10.05
CA LEU A 465 -22.42 10.61 -11.34
C LEU A 465 -23.47 9.48 -11.42
N MET A 466 -23.57 8.67 -10.38
CA MET A 466 -24.49 7.54 -10.34
C MET A 466 -25.96 7.95 -10.36
N SER A 467 -26.32 9.03 -9.67
CA SER A 467 -27.68 9.57 -9.66
C SER A 467 -28.03 10.22 -11.00
N THR A 468 -27.14 11.05 -11.53
CA THR A 468 -27.46 11.95 -12.64
C THR A 468 -27.21 11.29 -14.00
N ALA A 469 -26.10 10.57 -14.17
CA ALA A 469 -25.75 9.93 -15.44
C ALA A 469 -26.28 8.49 -15.54
N LEU A 470 -26.26 7.72 -14.44
CA LEU A 470 -26.62 6.30 -14.45
C LEU A 470 -28.01 5.99 -13.87
N LYS A 471 -28.74 7.01 -13.36
CA LYS A 471 -30.07 6.88 -12.73
C LYS A 471 -30.17 5.73 -11.72
N CYS A 472 -29.08 5.45 -11.02
CA CYS A 472 -28.99 4.39 -10.03
C CYS A 472 -29.57 4.86 -8.70
N ARG A 473 -30.18 3.94 -7.93
CA ARG A 473 -30.57 4.24 -6.55
C ARG A 473 -29.32 4.41 -5.69
N VAL A 474 -29.11 5.63 -5.19
CA VAL A 474 -28.02 6.00 -4.29
C VAL A 474 -28.51 6.00 -2.83
N PRO A 475 -27.63 5.73 -1.86
CA PRO A 475 -28.00 5.83 -0.44
C PRO A 475 -28.27 7.28 -0.05
N LYS A 476 -29.07 7.49 1.00
CA LYS A 476 -29.15 8.79 1.67
C LYS A 476 -27.79 9.14 2.26
N VAL A 477 -27.30 10.34 2.02
CA VAL A 477 -25.97 10.78 2.47
C VAL A 477 -26.10 11.84 3.55
N VAL A 478 -25.51 11.57 4.71
CA VAL A 478 -25.38 12.55 5.79
C VAL A 478 -23.90 12.82 6.04
N LEU A 479 -23.47 14.05 5.82
CA LEU A 479 -22.10 14.49 6.01
C LEU A 479 -22.01 15.37 7.26
N ILE A 480 -21.39 14.87 8.32
CA ILE A 480 -21.12 15.61 9.55
C ILE A 480 -19.67 16.10 9.50
N CYS A 481 -19.46 17.41 9.38
CA CYS A 481 -18.13 18.01 9.27
C CYS A 481 -17.82 18.87 10.49
N ALA A 482 -16.62 18.72 11.07
CA ALA A 482 -16.11 19.61 12.10
C ALA A 482 -14.91 20.42 11.60
N PHE A 483 -15.05 21.73 11.62
CA PHE A 483 -14.06 22.71 11.15
C PHE A 483 -13.57 23.60 12.30
N LYS A 484 -12.36 24.15 12.17
CA LYS A 484 -11.80 25.03 13.21
C LYS A 484 -12.32 26.45 13.06
N SER A 485 -12.38 26.98 11.84
CA SER A 485 -12.84 28.34 11.54
C SER A 485 -13.88 28.34 10.41
N SER A 486 -14.64 29.42 10.27
CA SER A 486 -15.57 29.64 9.15
C SER A 486 -14.88 29.55 7.78
N LEU A 487 -13.63 30.01 7.65
CA LEU A 487 -12.88 29.90 6.40
C LEU A 487 -12.76 28.46 5.89
N ASP A 488 -12.64 27.49 6.80
CA ASP A 488 -12.53 26.07 6.44
C ASP A 488 -13.81 25.52 5.78
N LEU A 489 -14.96 26.20 5.91
CA LEU A 489 -16.21 25.84 5.23
C LEU A 489 -16.07 25.88 3.71
N THR A 490 -15.14 26.68 3.17
CA THR A 490 -14.84 26.74 1.72
C THR A 490 -14.36 25.40 1.14
N MET A 491 -13.98 24.44 1.99
CA MET A 491 -13.72 23.07 1.56
C MET A 491 -14.97 22.35 1.03
N LEU A 492 -16.18 22.78 1.44
CA LEU A 492 -17.45 22.25 0.93
C LEU A 492 -17.67 22.62 -0.53
N ASP A 493 -17.17 23.77 -0.97
CA ASP A 493 -17.26 24.23 -2.38
C ASP A 493 -16.52 23.29 -3.35
N LEU A 494 -15.63 22.44 -2.82
CA LEU A 494 -14.91 21.42 -3.58
C LEU A 494 -15.75 20.15 -3.84
N ILE A 495 -16.93 20.02 -3.24
CA ILE A 495 -17.86 18.92 -3.58
C ILE A 495 -18.24 19.02 -5.07
N LEU A 496 -18.46 20.25 -5.55
CA LEU A 496 -18.73 20.53 -6.95
C LEU A 496 -17.42 20.61 -7.75
N PRO A 497 -17.32 19.96 -8.93
CA PRO A 497 -16.16 20.09 -9.80
C PRO A 497 -16.07 21.49 -10.42
N MET A 498 -14.86 21.88 -10.84
CA MET A 498 -14.59 23.16 -11.49
C MET A 498 -15.36 23.35 -12.80
N SER A 499 -15.51 22.28 -13.60
CA SER A 499 -16.30 22.31 -14.83
C SER A 499 -17.69 21.77 -14.53
N SER A 500 -18.66 22.68 -14.38
CA SER A 500 -20.02 22.45 -13.90
C SER A 500 -21.04 22.11 -15.01
N THR A 501 -20.60 21.51 -16.12
CA THR A 501 -21.56 21.13 -17.18
C THR A 501 -22.51 20.02 -16.69
N SER A 502 -23.75 20.41 -16.42
CA SER A 502 -24.97 19.60 -16.22
C SER A 502 -25.00 18.59 -15.06
N ILE A 503 -24.46 18.92 -13.88
CA ILE A 503 -24.67 18.10 -12.67
C ILE A 503 -25.91 18.59 -11.91
N ASP A 504 -27.00 17.84 -12.03
CA ASP A 504 -28.20 18.03 -11.23
C ASP A 504 -28.07 17.31 -9.88
N MET A 505 -28.01 18.09 -8.79
CA MET A 505 -27.93 17.62 -7.40
C MET A 505 -29.28 17.17 -6.83
N SER A 506 -30.41 17.48 -7.50
CA SER A 506 -31.76 17.26 -6.96
C SER A 506 -32.08 15.79 -6.68
N ASN A 507 -31.41 14.87 -7.38
CA ASN A 507 -31.59 13.42 -7.24
C ASN A 507 -30.77 12.79 -6.10
N LEU A 508 -29.91 13.55 -5.43
CA LEU A 508 -29.11 13.07 -4.30
C LEU A 508 -29.67 13.64 -2.99
N GLU A 509 -30.16 12.76 -2.11
CA GLU A 509 -30.53 13.14 -0.73
C GLU A 509 -29.26 13.39 0.11
N LEU A 510 -28.66 14.56 -0.06
CA LEU A 510 -27.47 15.02 0.66
C LEU A 510 -27.88 15.98 1.78
N GLN A 511 -27.49 15.65 3.01
CA GLN A 511 -27.61 16.52 4.18
C GLN A 511 -26.21 16.79 4.74
N ILE A 512 -25.82 18.06 4.87
CA ILE A 512 -24.52 18.48 5.40
C ILE A 512 -24.73 19.22 6.72
N GLU A 513 -24.14 18.70 7.79
CA GLU A 513 -24.12 19.32 9.11
C GLU A 513 -22.69 19.78 9.41
N ALA A 514 -22.41 21.07 9.17
CA ALA A 514 -21.10 21.67 9.31
C ALA A 514 -20.95 22.44 10.63
N TYR A 515 -20.04 22.00 11.49
CA TYR A 515 -19.79 22.59 12.81
C TYR A 515 -18.50 23.42 12.81
N VAL A 516 -18.61 24.71 13.10
CA VAL A 516 -17.47 25.62 13.31
C VAL A 516 -17.16 25.70 14.81
N THR A 517 -16.00 25.17 15.19
CA THR A 517 -15.72 24.87 16.61
C THR A 517 -14.99 25.97 17.40
N ARG A 518 -14.41 26.98 16.75
CA ARG A 518 -13.74 28.10 17.44
C ARG A 518 -14.51 29.41 17.42
N GLU A 519 -15.43 29.57 16.48
CA GLU A 519 -16.17 30.81 16.27
C GLU A 519 -17.61 30.58 16.72
N THR A 520 -18.16 31.52 17.49
CA THR A 520 -19.52 31.46 18.04
C THR A 520 -20.54 32.10 17.12
N GLU A 521 -20.08 32.94 16.19
CA GLU A 521 -20.90 33.66 15.22
C GLU A 521 -20.23 33.68 13.84
N PRO A 522 -21.00 33.81 12.74
CA PRO A 522 -20.45 33.96 11.40
C PRO A 522 -19.63 35.24 11.31
N LYS A 523 -18.39 35.14 10.85
CA LYS A 523 -17.58 36.32 10.53
C LYS A 523 -18.02 36.91 9.19
N THR A 524 -18.30 38.21 9.18
CA THR A 524 -18.72 39.00 8.01
C THR A 524 -17.55 39.47 7.14
N ASP A 525 -16.31 39.04 7.42
CA ASP A 525 -15.15 39.43 6.63
C ASP A 525 -15.23 38.82 5.23
N GLY A 526 -15.28 39.70 4.22
CA GLY A 526 -15.48 39.38 2.81
C GLY A 526 -14.69 38.16 2.37
N SER A 527 -15.41 37.06 2.10
CA SER A 527 -14.82 35.83 1.59
C SER A 527 -14.06 36.16 0.32
N LYS A 528 -12.72 36.09 0.36
CA LYS A 528 -11.93 36.20 -0.86
C LYS A 528 -12.41 35.09 -1.80
N PRO A 529 -12.82 35.42 -3.04
CA PRO A 529 -13.28 34.41 -3.97
C PRO A 529 -12.16 33.41 -4.25
N LEU A 530 -12.55 32.18 -4.55
CA LEU A 530 -11.65 31.13 -5.00
C LEU A 530 -10.82 31.64 -6.17
N ARG A 531 -9.49 31.69 -6.02
CA ARG A 531 -8.60 32.14 -7.09
C ARG A 531 -8.11 30.93 -7.87
N ALA A 532 -8.52 30.81 -9.13
CA ALA A 532 -7.94 29.84 -10.06
C ALA A 532 -6.66 30.40 -10.68
N ILE A 533 -5.60 29.58 -10.69
CA ILE A 533 -4.31 29.86 -11.29
C ILE A 533 -4.06 28.79 -12.34
N TRP A 534 -3.78 29.20 -13.57
CA TRP A 534 -3.52 28.32 -14.71
C TRP A 534 -2.02 28.24 -14.98
N PHE A 535 -1.52 27.05 -15.31
CA PHE A 535 -0.10 26.81 -15.58
C PHE A 535 0.15 26.57 -17.07
N LYS A 536 1.31 27.02 -17.56
CA LYS A 536 1.70 26.80 -18.96
C LYS A 536 2.26 25.37 -19.11
N PRO A 537 1.74 24.57 -20.06
CA PRO A 537 2.24 23.21 -20.27
C PRO A 537 3.62 23.23 -20.97
N LEU A 538 4.56 22.41 -20.51
CA LEU A 538 5.79 22.13 -21.24
C LEU A 538 5.64 20.86 -22.09
N ALA A 539 6.35 20.77 -23.23
CA ALA A 539 6.34 19.60 -24.10
C ALA A 539 6.80 18.30 -23.39
N THR A 540 7.61 18.40 -22.33
CA THR A 540 8.07 17.26 -21.53
C THR A 540 7.07 16.82 -20.45
N ASP A 541 6.06 17.65 -20.12
CA ASP A 541 5.06 17.34 -19.12
C ASP A 541 3.99 16.42 -19.72
N ALA A 542 3.79 15.25 -19.11
CA ALA A 542 2.89 14.22 -19.60
C ALA A 542 1.60 14.15 -18.76
N PRO A 543 0.46 13.76 -19.37
CA PRO A 543 -0.72 13.41 -18.59
C PRO A 543 -0.44 12.18 -17.73
N ILE A 544 -1.06 12.13 -16.55
CA ILE A 544 -0.97 11.01 -15.63
C ILE A 544 -1.58 9.79 -16.31
N SER A 545 -0.79 8.71 -16.35
CA SER A 545 -1.14 7.49 -17.07
C SER A 545 -0.80 6.24 -16.26
N PRO A 546 -1.52 5.13 -16.47
CA PRO A 546 -1.22 3.89 -15.78
C PRO A 546 0.13 3.35 -16.25
N ILE A 547 1.07 3.16 -15.32
CA ILE A 547 2.44 2.68 -15.60
C ILE A 547 2.47 1.37 -16.39
N LEU A 548 1.57 0.44 -16.08
CA LEU A 548 1.48 -0.87 -16.72
C LEU A 548 0.33 -0.97 -17.75
N GLY A 549 -0.25 0.16 -18.16
CA GLY A 549 -1.32 0.22 -19.16
C GLY A 549 -2.68 -0.36 -18.71
N LYS A 550 -3.59 -0.56 -19.66
CA LYS A 550 -4.98 -1.03 -19.42
C LYS A 550 -5.02 -2.39 -18.71
N ASN A 551 -4.09 -3.29 -19.07
CA ASN A 551 -3.93 -4.64 -18.52
C ASN A 551 -2.85 -4.69 -17.42
N HIS A 552 -2.81 -3.69 -16.53
CA HIS A 552 -1.77 -3.54 -15.53
C HIS A 552 -1.49 -4.81 -14.71
N TRP A 553 -2.53 -5.55 -14.29
CA TRP A 553 -2.35 -6.80 -13.55
C TRP A 553 -1.62 -7.89 -14.33
N LEU A 554 -1.93 -8.06 -15.64
CA LEU A 554 -1.22 -9.05 -16.46
C LEU A 554 0.21 -8.64 -16.74
N CYS A 555 0.46 -7.35 -16.95
CA CYS A 555 1.83 -6.83 -17.08
C CYS A 555 2.62 -7.00 -15.78
N LEU A 556 1.99 -6.81 -14.61
CA LEU A 556 2.62 -7.09 -13.32
C LEU A 556 2.93 -8.58 -13.16
N ALA A 557 2.00 -9.47 -13.54
CA ALA A 557 2.25 -10.91 -13.55
C ALA A 557 3.43 -11.28 -14.47
N LEU A 558 3.48 -10.68 -15.66
CA LEU A 558 4.58 -10.88 -16.60
C LEU A 558 5.91 -10.44 -16.00
N ILE A 559 5.97 -9.28 -15.33
CA ILE A 559 7.18 -8.79 -14.66
C ILE A 559 7.60 -9.79 -13.58
N ILE A 560 6.71 -10.16 -12.65
CA ILE A 560 7.02 -11.08 -11.55
C ILE A 560 7.54 -12.43 -12.08
N ALA A 561 6.85 -13.02 -13.07
CA ALA A 561 7.24 -14.31 -13.64
C ALA A 561 8.56 -14.22 -14.40
N SER A 562 8.70 -13.26 -15.31
CA SER A 562 9.91 -13.13 -16.15
C SER A 562 11.14 -12.72 -15.34
N SER A 563 11.01 -11.82 -14.37
CA SER A 563 12.13 -11.44 -13.48
C SER A 563 12.55 -12.60 -12.60
N PHE A 564 11.63 -13.41 -12.10
CA PHE A 564 11.98 -14.57 -11.29
C PHE A 564 12.66 -15.66 -12.12
N ILE A 565 12.15 -15.95 -13.33
CA ILE A 565 12.80 -16.88 -14.26
C ILE A 565 14.19 -16.39 -14.66
N MET A 566 14.34 -15.11 -15.00
CA MET A 566 15.64 -14.52 -15.34
C MET A 566 16.62 -14.60 -14.17
N PHE A 567 16.16 -14.33 -12.94
CA PHE A 567 16.96 -14.52 -11.73
C PHE A 567 17.46 -15.97 -11.59
N LEU A 568 16.57 -16.97 -11.75
CA LEU A 568 16.94 -18.38 -11.67
C LEU A 568 17.96 -18.79 -12.75
N ILE A 569 17.81 -18.28 -13.97
CA ILE A 569 18.76 -18.52 -15.06
C ILE A 569 20.11 -17.90 -14.74
N LEU A 570 20.12 -16.61 -14.33
CA LEU A 570 21.35 -15.88 -14.04
C LEU A 570 22.12 -16.53 -12.89
N ILE A 571 21.45 -16.89 -11.79
CA ILE A 571 22.12 -17.57 -10.68
C ILE A 571 22.51 -19.00 -11.03
N GLY A 572 21.74 -19.69 -11.88
CA GLY A 572 22.09 -21.01 -12.40
C GLY A 572 23.38 -21.00 -13.21
N ILE A 573 23.55 -19.99 -14.08
CA ILE A 573 24.77 -19.78 -14.87
C ILE A 573 25.95 -19.43 -13.95
N ILE A 574 25.79 -18.45 -13.07
CA ILE A 574 26.84 -18.03 -12.13
C ILE A 574 27.26 -19.22 -11.25
N THR A 575 26.30 -19.99 -10.74
CA THR A 575 26.58 -21.13 -9.89
C THR A 575 27.31 -22.22 -10.66
N ARG A 576 26.84 -22.58 -11.86
CA ARG A 576 27.44 -23.67 -12.65
C ARG A 576 28.85 -23.35 -13.17
N TYR A 577 29.07 -22.14 -13.66
CA TYR A 577 30.31 -21.79 -14.36
C TYR A 577 31.34 -21.06 -13.50
N TYR A 578 30.92 -20.42 -12.41
CA TYR A 578 31.82 -19.64 -11.54
C TYR A 578 31.97 -20.25 -10.15
N ILE A 579 30.86 -20.52 -9.45
CA ILE A 579 30.90 -21.00 -8.05
C ILE A 579 31.28 -22.48 -7.96
N TYR A 580 30.64 -23.34 -8.76
CA TYR A 580 30.79 -24.79 -8.71
C TYR A 580 32.23 -25.26 -8.96
N PRO A 581 32.96 -24.74 -9.98
CA PRO A 581 34.35 -25.11 -10.19
C PRO A 581 35.26 -24.74 -9.02
N ILE A 582 34.98 -23.61 -8.34
CA ILE A 582 35.76 -23.20 -7.16
C ILE A 582 35.49 -24.17 -6.01
N ASP A 583 34.21 -24.38 -5.67
CA ASP A 583 33.81 -25.24 -4.56
C ASP A 583 34.24 -26.71 -4.70
N HIS A 584 34.27 -27.25 -5.92
CA HIS A 584 34.46 -28.69 -6.14
C HIS A 584 35.79 -29.04 -6.81
N ASN A 585 36.40 -28.15 -7.60
CA ASN A 585 37.61 -28.49 -8.38
C ASN A 585 38.89 -27.87 -7.82
N SER A 586 38.83 -26.78 -7.03
CA SER A 586 40.03 -26.04 -6.60
C SER A 586 40.37 -26.16 -5.10
N ASN A 587 39.76 -27.10 -4.37
CA ASN A 587 39.89 -27.26 -2.91
C ASN A 587 39.60 -25.97 -2.09
N ALA A 588 39.02 -24.94 -2.72
CA ALA A 588 38.72 -23.66 -2.11
C ALA A 588 37.21 -23.49 -1.94
N ILE A 589 36.76 -23.01 -0.79
CA ILE A 589 35.33 -22.76 -0.56
C ILE A 589 34.99 -21.34 -1.00
N PHE A 590 34.02 -21.20 -1.90
CA PHE A 590 33.57 -19.90 -2.36
C PHE A 590 32.79 -19.18 -1.25
N ALA A 591 33.22 -17.95 -0.93
CA ALA A 591 32.76 -17.22 0.23
C ALA A 591 31.24 -16.93 0.23
N ASN A 592 30.55 -17.20 1.33
CA ASN A 592 29.10 -17.08 1.46
C ASN A 592 28.58 -15.65 1.25
N TRP A 593 29.30 -14.66 1.78
CA TRP A 593 28.93 -13.25 1.62
C TRP A 593 29.00 -12.85 0.14
N LEU A 594 30.00 -13.35 -0.62
CA LEU A 594 30.12 -13.08 -2.05
C LEU A 594 28.99 -13.76 -2.85
N ARG A 595 28.57 -14.98 -2.48
CA ARG A 595 27.36 -15.60 -3.07
C ARG A 595 26.14 -14.71 -2.87
N SER A 596 26.01 -14.11 -1.69
CA SER A 596 24.88 -13.28 -1.32
C SER A 596 24.87 -11.96 -2.09
N VAL A 597 26.04 -11.35 -2.30
CA VAL A 597 26.21 -10.17 -3.18
C VAL A 597 25.78 -10.51 -4.62
N LEU A 598 26.27 -11.62 -5.19
CA LEU A 598 25.93 -12.04 -6.55
C LEU A 598 24.42 -12.29 -6.71
N ASN A 599 23.79 -12.93 -5.74
CA ASN A 599 22.34 -13.13 -5.73
C ASN A 599 21.57 -11.80 -5.69
N MET A 600 21.97 -10.87 -4.83
CA MET A 600 21.34 -9.55 -4.73
C MET A 600 21.45 -8.77 -6.04
N LEU A 601 22.64 -8.75 -6.66
CA LEU A 601 22.85 -8.13 -7.97
C LEU A 601 22.01 -8.79 -9.05
N ALA A 602 21.93 -10.12 -9.06
CA ALA A 602 21.12 -10.87 -10.02
C ALA A 602 19.62 -10.54 -9.90
N ILE A 603 19.08 -10.46 -8.67
CA ILE A 603 17.69 -10.07 -8.41
C ILE A 603 17.44 -8.65 -8.92
N CYS A 604 18.31 -7.69 -8.56
CA CYS A 604 18.18 -6.30 -8.97
C CYS A 604 18.22 -6.16 -10.51
N ALA A 605 19.17 -6.81 -11.18
CA ALA A 605 19.30 -6.79 -12.63
C ALA A 605 18.06 -7.41 -13.31
N ALA A 606 17.55 -8.52 -12.78
CA ALA A 606 16.37 -9.20 -13.33
C ALA A 606 15.10 -8.36 -13.20
N ILE A 607 14.87 -7.74 -12.05
CA ILE A 607 13.73 -6.84 -11.84
C ILE A 607 13.87 -5.59 -12.72
N ALA A 608 15.05 -4.96 -12.72
CA ALA A 608 15.27 -3.70 -13.43
C ALA A 608 15.09 -3.86 -14.95
N SER A 609 15.65 -4.91 -15.53
CA SER A 609 15.56 -5.18 -16.98
C SER A 609 14.12 -5.48 -17.41
N THR A 610 13.44 -6.41 -16.75
CA THR A 610 12.07 -6.82 -17.13
C THR A 610 11.04 -5.72 -16.91
N ALA A 611 11.08 -5.03 -15.76
CA ALA A 611 10.16 -3.93 -15.49
C ALA A 611 10.37 -2.76 -16.46
N SER A 612 11.63 -2.41 -16.77
CA SER A 612 11.94 -1.36 -17.75
C SER A 612 11.43 -1.73 -19.14
N ALA A 613 11.64 -2.97 -19.58
CA ALA A 613 11.18 -3.46 -20.88
C ALA A 613 9.64 -3.39 -20.99
N VAL A 614 8.91 -3.85 -19.96
CA VAL A 614 7.45 -3.85 -19.95
C VAL A 614 6.88 -2.42 -19.90
N VAL A 615 7.45 -1.53 -19.09
CA VAL A 615 7.02 -0.12 -19.02
C VAL A 615 7.29 0.59 -20.35
N PHE A 616 8.46 0.39 -20.94
CA PHE A 616 8.80 0.95 -22.26
C PHE A 616 7.86 0.45 -23.35
N TRP A 617 7.56 -0.86 -23.36
CA TRP A 617 6.60 -1.46 -24.30
C TRP A 617 5.20 -0.83 -24.18
N ASN A 618 4.71 -0.64 -22.95
CA ASN A 618 3.43 0.00 -22.70
C ASN A 618 3.42 1.48 -23.10
N LYS A 619 4.48 2.23 -22.79
CA LYS A 619 4.63 3.63 -23.23
C LYS A 619 4.57 3.74 -24.76
N LYS A 620 5.29 2.87 -25.47
CA LYS A 620 5.28 2.83 -26.95
C LYS A 620 3.88 2.54 -27.50
N LYS A 621 3.18 1.56 -26.92
CA LYS A 621 1.82 1.19 -27.32
C LYS A 621 0.82 2.33 -27.10
N ASN A 622 0.86 2.98 -25.94
CA ASN A 622 -0.01 4.12 -25.64
C ASN A 622 0.25 5.30 -26.59
N ALA A 623 1.51 5.57 -26.92
CA ALA A 623 1.86 6.63 -27.88
C ALA A 623 1.28 6.36 -29.28
N MET A 624 1.31 5.11 -29.76
CA MET A 624 0.69 4.74 -31.04
C MET A 624 -0.84 4.90 -31.00
N GLN A 625 -1.48 4.46 -29.91
CA GLN A 625 -2.93 4.59 -29.74
C GLN A 625 -3.37 6.06 -29.69
N ASN A 626 -2.65 6.92 -28.97
CA ASN A 626 -2.97 8.35 -28.93
C ASN A 626 -2.84 9.01 -30.32
N LYS A 627 -1.79 8.67 -31.09
CA LYS A 627 -1.66 9.17 -32.48
C LYS A 627 -2.80 8.69 -33.38
N GLN A 628 -3.26 7.46 -33.19
CA GLN A 628 -4.38 6.92 -33.96
C GLN A 628 -5.70 7.63 -33.62
N ILE A 629 -5.95 7.92 -32.35
CA ILE A 629 -7.13 8.70 -31.91
C ILE A 629 -7.09 10.12 -32.50
N GLN A 630 -5.95 10.80 -32.41
CA GLN A 630 -5.77 12.14 -32.98
C GLN A 630 -5.89 12.20 -34.52
N ASN A 631 -5.67 11.08 -35.21
CA ASN A 631 -5.84 11.00 -36.67
C ASN A 631 -7.26 10.60 -37.08
N MET A 632 -8.07 10.03 -36.18
CA MET A 632 -9.48 9.68 -36.41
C MET A 632 -10.42 10.82 -36.04
N GLU A 633 -10.05 11.63 -35.05
CA GLU A 633 -10.62 12.96 -34.86
C GLU A 633 -10.00 13.87 -35.93
N GLY A 634 -10.73 14.19 -37.00
CA GLY A 634 -10.29 15.17 -38.00
C GLY A 634 -9.87 16.50 -37.34
N PRO A 635 -9.10 17.37 -38.03
CA PRO A 635 -8.56 18.59 -37.42
C PRO A 635 -9.69 19.36 -36.74
N ALA A 636 -9.65 19.43 -35.41
CA ALA A 636 -10.54 20.29 -34.65
C ALA A 636 -10.45 21.69 -35.25
N PRO A 637 -11.57 22.42 -35.40
CA PRO A 637 -11.53 23.77 -35.93
C PRO A 637 -10.50 24.56 -35.12
N MET A 638 -9.62 25.31 -35.81
CA MET A 638 -8.63 26.19 -35.21
C MET A 638 -9.31 27.28 -34.38
N GLY A 639 -9.78 26.91 -33.20
CA GLY A 639 -10.01 27.80 -32.08
C GLY A 639 -8.81 27.67 -31.17
N THR A 640 -8.14 28.77 -30.89
CA THR A 640 -7.11 28.85 -29.85
C THR A 640 -7.66 28.23 -28.55
N PRO A 641 -6.91 27.33 -27.87
CA PRO A 641 -7.34 26.75 -26.60
C PRO A 641 -7.65 27.83 -25.55
N GLU A 642 -7.10 29.03 -25.69
CA GLU A 642 -7.32 30.16 -24.79
C GLU A 642 -8.75 30.75 -24.86
N SER A 643 -9.49 30.58 -25.96
CA SER A 643 -10.77 31.27 -26.17
C SER A 643 -12.01 30.52 -25.66
N LEU A 644 -11.94 29.18 -25.54
CA LEU A 644 -13.06 28.36 -25.06
C LEU A 644 -13.16 28.32 -23.53
N PHE A 645 -12.04 28.57 -22.83
CA PHE A 645 -12.00 28.57 -21.36
C PHE A 645 -12.19 29.95 -20.72
N TYR A 646 -12.18 31.05 -21.49
CA TYR A 646 -12.29 32.40 -20.93
C TYR A 646 -13.74 32.93 -20.89
N ASN A 647 -14.68 32.30 -21.61
CA ASN A 647 -16.02 32.87 -21.85
C ASN A 647 -17.20 32.00 -21.38
N ALA A 648 -16.98 30.86 -20.71
CA ALA A 648 -18.07 30.00 -20.23
C ALA A 648 -18.47 30.24 -18.77
N ASP A 649 -17.71 31.02 -18.00
CA ASP A 649 -17.83 31.13 -16.54
C ASP A 649 -18.67 32.34 -16.07
N ARG A 650 -19.76 32.70 -16.76
CA ARG A 650 -20.55 33.87 -16.29
C ARG A 650 -22.07 33.77 -16.19
N GLU A 651 -22.75 32.76 -16.75
CA GLU A 651 -24.23 32.79 -16.71
C GLU A 651 -24.95 31.48 -16.33
N LEU A 652 -24.28 30.42 -15.87
CA LEU A 652 -24.96 29.18 -15.44
C LEU A 652 -24.52 28.62 -14.07
N GLU A 653 -23.82 29.39 -13.24
CA GLU A 653 -23.18 28.89 -12.01
C GLU A 653 -24.07 28.85 -10.74
N SER A 654 -25.25 29.47 -10.75
CA SER A 654 -26.01 29.68 -9.50
C SER A 654 -26.75 28.46 -8.96
N LEU A 655 -27.28 27.59 -9.84
CA LEU A 655 -28.21 26.53 -9.41
C LEU A 655 -27.54 25.41 -8.58
N PRO A 656 -26.38 24.83 -8.98
CA PRO A 656 -25.72 23.78 -8.21
C PRO A 656 -25.18 24.30 -6.87
N GLN A 657 -24.67 25.53 -6.85
CA GLN A 657 -24.18 26.19 -5.63
C GLN A 657 -25.33 26.48 -4.67
N GLN A 658 -26.49 26.90 -5.17
CA GLN A 658 -27.70 27.12 -4.37
C GLN A 658 -28.21 25.81 -3.75
N SER A 659 -28.24 24.70 -4.52
CA SER A 659 -28.62 23.39 -3.99
C SER A 659 -27.66 22.90 -2.90
N LEU A 660 -26.35 23.12 -3.06
CA LEU A 660 -25.37 22.80 -2.02
C LEU A 660 -25.56 23.65 -0.76
N ALA A 661 -25.85 24.94 -0.91
CA ALA A 661 -26.15 25.83 0.20
C ALA A 661 -27.42 25.39 0.94
N GLN A 662 -28.49 25.01 0.22
CA GLN A 662 -29.73 24.49 0.81
C GLN A 662 -29.53 23.17 1.55
N ALA A 663 -28.63 22.32 1.08
CA ALA A 663 -28.26 21.06 1.74
C ALA A 663 -27.37 21.25 2.98
N THR A 664 -26.86 22.47 3.23
CA THR A 664 -25.85 22.73 4.26
C THR A 664 -26.41 23.52 5.45
N ASN A 665 -26.41 22.87 6.61
CA ASN A 665 -26.68 23.49 7.90
C ASN A 665 -25.36 23.81 8.61
N VAL A 666 -25.14 25.08 8.95
CA VAL A 666 -23.91 25.54 9.64
C VAL A 666 -24.22 25.86 11.10
N HIS A 667 -23.48 25.23 12.01
CA HIS A 667 -23.58 25.41 13.45
C HIS A 667 -22.31 26.06 13.99
N TYR A 668 -22.45 27.09 14.82
CA TYR A 668 -21.34 27.82 15.43
C TYR A 668 -21.23 27.55 16.93
N GLY A 669 -20.03 27.67 17.49
CA GLY A 669 -19.77 27.61 18.93
C GLY A 669 -19.86 26.21 19.58
N GLY A 670 -20.21 25.17 18.82
CA GLY A 670 -20.43 23.82 19.34
C GLY A 670 -19.61 22.73 18.63
N ARG A 671 -19.35 21.63 19.33
CA ARG A 671 -18.90 20.37 18.71
C ARG A 671 -20.11 19.50 18.40
N PRO A 672 -20.05 18.68 17.34
CA PRO A 672 -21.12 17.75 17.04
C PRO A 672 -21.31 16.75 18.20
N ASP A 673 -22.54 16.61 18.70
CA ASP A 673 -22.91 15.46 19.55
C ASP A 673 -23.04 14.21 18.67
N LEU A 674 -21.90 13.62 18.34
CA LEU A 674 -21.79 12.45 17.49
C LEU A 674 -22.58 11.26 18.03
N LYS A 675 -22.68 11.17 19.36
CA LYS A 675 -23.43 10.08 20.00
C LYS A 675 -24.90 10.21 19.62
N LYS A 676 -25.51 11.36 19.93
CA LYS A 676 -26.92 11.62 19.62
C LYS A 676 -27.22 11.50 18.12
N MET A 677 -26.42 12.16 17.28
CA MET A 677 -26.65 12.15 15.83
C MET A 677 -26.56 10.75 15.22
N ILE A 678 -25.54 9.95 15.59
CA ILE A 678 -25.42 8.59 15.05
C ILE A 678 -26.56 7.68 15.55
N PHE A 679 -27.07 7.91 16.77
CA PHE A 679 -28.21 7.15 17.33
C PHE A 679 -29.56 7.49 16.68
N GLU A 680 -29.73 8.69 16.15
CA GLU A 680 -30.99 9.12 15.54
C GLU A 680 -31.25 8.45 14.18
N PHE A 681 -30.20 7.94 13.50
CA PHE A 681 -30.35 7.25 12.22
C PHE A 681 -30.86 5.81 12.40
N LYS A 682 -32.17 5.62 12.22
CA LYS A 682 -32.81 4.30 12.14
C LYS A 682 -32.90 3.85 10.68
N GLY A 683 -32.16 2.81 10.31
CA GLY A 683 -32.18 2.23 8.96
C GLY A 683 -31.91 0.71 8.99
N SER A 684 -32.27 0.01 7.91
CA SER A 684 -32.04 -1.44 7.82
C SER A 684 -30.55 -1.79 7.66
N SER A 685 -29.77 -0.88 7.07
CA SER A 685 -28.31 -0.94 6.94
C SER A 685 -27.70 0.47 6.92
N VAL A 686 -26.95 0.84 7.96
CA VAL A 686 -26.29 2.16 8.08
C VAL A 686 -24.78 2.00 7.96
N GLY A 687 -24.16 2.63 6.97
CA GLY A 687 -22.71 2.73 6.84
C GLY A 687 -22.19 3.98 7.55
N VAL A 688 -21.21 3.84 8.44
CA VAL A 688 -20.55 4.97 9.12
C VAL A 688 -19.09 5.05 8.69
N LEU A 689 -18.75 6.09 7.94
CA LEU A 689 -17.37 6.37 7.52
C LEU A 689 -16.80 7.51 8.36
N VAL A 690 -15.56 7.37 8.84
CA VAL A 690 -14.89 8.45 9.58
C VAL A 690 -13.52 8.78 9.00
N SER A 691 -13.20 10.07 8.89
CA SER A 691 -11.92 10.56 8.41
C SER A 691 -11.46 11.81 9.17
N GLY A 692 -10.17 11.88 9.50
CA GLY A 692 -9.57 13.01 10.22
C GLY A 692 -8.78 12.62 11.48
N PRO A 693 -8.71 13.50 12.50
CA PRO A 693 -7.85 13.33 13.67
C PRO A 693 -8.07 12.01 14.41
N LYS A 694 -7.00 11.44 14.98
CA LYS A 694 -7.05 10.15 15.70
C LYS A 694 -8.15 10.13 16.76
N LYS A 695 -8.30 11.20 17.55
CA LYS A 695 -9.33 11.30 18.61
C LYS A 695 -10.75 11.14 18.05
N LEU A 696 -11.08 11.87 16.98
CA LEU A 696 -12.39 11.79 16.31
C LEU A 696 -12.69 10.35 15.84
N ARG A 697 -11.70 9.71 15.19
CA ARG A 697 -11.87 8.33 14.70
C ARG A 697 -12.10 7.33 15.84
N HIS A 698 -11.41 7.50 16.98
CA HIS A 698 -11.59 6.63 18.15
C HIS A 698 -12.95 6.86 18.80
N GLU A 699 -13.43 8.09 18.85
CA GLU A 699 -14.75 8.43 19.39
C GLU A 699 -15.88 7.79 18.56
N VAL A 700 -15.87 7.98 17.23
CA VAL A 700 -16.86 7.35 16.34
C VAL A 700 -16.78 5.83 16.41
N ALA A 701 -15.58 5.25 16.41
CA ALA A 701 -15.40 3.81 16.58
C ALA A 701 -15.95 3.30 17.92
N THR A 702 -15.84 4.09 19.00
CA THR A 702 -16.37 3.73 20.33
C THR A 702 -17.90 3.74 20.30
N ILE A 703 -18.49 4.73 19.64
CA ILE A 703 -19.95 4.82 19.47
C ILE A 703 -20.46 3.61 18.67
N CYS A 704 -19.86 3.30 17.53
CA CYS A 704 -20.27 2.19 16.67
C CYS A 704 -20.02 0.80 17.29
N SER A 705 -19.08 0.66 18.23
CA SER A 705 -18.79 -0.60 18.93
C SER A 705 -19.64 -0.82 20.18
N SER A 706 -20.36 0.20 20.67
CA SER A 706 -21.13 0.12 21.92
C SER A 706 -22.29 -0.89 21.91
N GLY A 707 -22.65 -1.45 20.75
CA GLY A 707 -23.74 -2.41 20.61
C GLY A 707 -25.14 -1.79 20.69
N LEU A 708 -25.23 -0.50 20.98
CA LEU A 708 -26.48 0.24 21.14
C LEU A 708 -27.13 0.64 19.80
N VAL A 709 -26.39 0.58 18.68
CA VAL A 709 -26.95 0.77 17.33
C VAL A 709 -26.91 -0.56 16.59
N GLU A 710 -28.09 -1.07 16.22
CA GLU A 710 -28.20 -2.26 15.37
C GLU A 710 -27.86 -1.90 13.91
N ASN A 711 -27.29 -2.85 13.16
CA ASN A 711 -27.02 -2.74 11.72
C ASN A 711 -26.05 -1.62 11.26
N VAL A 712 -25.14 -1.16 12.14
CA VAL A 712 -24.07 -0.22 11.77
C VAL A 712 -22.82 -0.93 11.25
N HIS A 713 -22.31 -0.43 10.12
CA HIS A 713 -21.04 -0.84 9.52
C HIS A 713 -20.03 0.31 9.57
N PHE A 714 -19.04 0.18 10.46
CA PHE A 714 -18.01 1.18 10.67
C PHE A 714 -16.81 0.98 9.72
N GLU A 715 -16.32 2.06 9.14
CA GLU A 715 -15.07 2.11 8.38
C GLU A 715 -14.31 3.40 8.68
N SER A 716 -13.01 3.27 9.00
CA SER A 716 -12.13 4.42 9.25
C SER A 716 -11.21 4.62 8.06
N ILE A 717 -11.36 5.76 7.39
CA ILE A 717 -10.43 6.22 6.35
C ILE A 717 -9.36 7.04 7.06
N SER A 718 -8.11 6.61 7.00
CA SER A 718 -7.03 7.42 7.54
C SER A 718 -5.72 7.22 6.82
N PHE A 719 -5.17 8.33 6.36
CA PHE A 719 -3.75 8.46 6.08
C PHE A 719 -3.07 9.07 7.31
N SER A 720 -2.64 8.24 8.27
CA SER A 720 -1.82 8.72 9.38
C SER A 720 -0.41 8.12 9.28
N TRP A 721 0.56 8.92 8.85
CA TRP A 721 1.97 8.54 8.85
C TRP A 721 2.54 8.37 10.25
#